data_AF-A0A8T2JNT7-F1
#
_entry.id   AF-A0A8T2JNT7-F1
#
_cell.length_a   1.000
_cell.length_b   1.000
_cell.length_c   1.000
_cell.angle_alpha   90.00
_cell.angle_beta   90.00
_cell.angle_gamma   90.00
#
_symmetry.space_group_name_H-M   'P 1'
#
loop_
_entity.id
_entity.type
_entity.pdbx_description
1 polymer ?
#
loop_
_entity_poly.entity_id
_entity_poly.type
_entity_poly.pdbx_seq_one_letter_code
_entity_poly.pdbx_strand_id
1 'polypeptide(L)'
;MKSQTTLEIQEQENLNREMEKLVESTNELMPYATQKPVKDQDKEETFREDSPMETQGERRLSEPSMLLDLNEMVRHQEWSDGSNYIGNFSKNLRMGYGEYTWPQGETYKGEFYKDHQHGKGIFTWPDGNKFTGYYYLSRKEGFGTMRFKDNQIYQGLYRADIRYGPGVESNKDGSQDVGIWYGNHLIRLCTEVPGSLSVSSYPDFCQQSKDVSSITECQILVSEGKQKSRYKTLLQYNHYTLTDGIFAYSTDVDHLPITPSLFKDFDANFYPDQPPGFSSLNTVYTNDINDVHLFVLKHRHRPEFLSWRLDSIMNFSREEFGSSGPREKMAEIYIRLAGEGNYDSVSTILRRDLVHVDVSDKGGFNALHAAAINGHNKIINLLLDNGAGVNKCNDEGLSALSLCMLLYYNEKSFRLNVAERNFVQCEDLKNMEFSSGSNQVLDSQQIYICENEEMVEDRRDTISLLLRRGADPNIGSIPMYALFFAIKAADVSTVQLLLERGAQTDIQLPTKHGTITPLHLAAALPGVEGVRITELLLHAAADPNAKAGDGDYIYEPDRVEIPNTIVGFPLKSPGGFGEILQIFFDKTNVPEEGGRTALHMACVREDNFKEIRDTINLLLNHSANPNVLWSGHSPLSLAVASGNDLAVKELLANGADPNLPLGKGVGSALCAALNIDYERGRASHVRTAMVDRLIKAGANMLMPITIRGVKKTVVGTATDYAYYKYFQDKRIAHTPYHALSPEDRDTFNARKKLLDHIGSLTRDAVNQMEREWADKGITPGGLGSSQADERNVLLPRKEAFKYCYQCGRSIGVKLTPCLRCHSIYTCSKQCKRKSWDEIHKEECLQLS
;
A
#
# COMPACT_ATOMS: atom_id res chain seq x y z
N MET A 1 -39.27 -2.25 -29.39
CA MET A 1 -38.52 -3.52 -29.48
C MET A 1 -38.27 -4.00 -30.92
N LYS A 2 -39.25 -4.03 -31.84
CA LYS A 2 -39.02 -4.59 -33.21
C LYS A 2 -38.03 -3.84 -34.10
N SER A 3 -38.07 -2.51 -34.13
CA SER A 3 -37.17 -1.74 -35.00
C SER A 3 -35.71 -1.80 -34.55
N GLN A 4 -35.47 -1.81 -33.23
CA GLN A 4 -34.11 -1.87 -32.68
C GLN A 4 -33.47 -3.24 -32.89
N THR A 5 -34.17 -4.34 -32.61
CA THR A 5 -33.57 -5.68 -32.70
C THR A 5 -33.25 -6.10 -34.14
N THR A 6 -34.11 -5.81 -35.12
CA THR A 6 -33.84 -6.17 -36.52
C THR A 6 -32.69 -5.33 -37.12
N LEU A 7 -32.59 -4.05 -36.72
CA LEU A 7 -31.45 -3.20 -37.09
C LEU A 7 -30.15 -3.70 -36.44
N GLU A 8 -30.17 -4.02 -35.14
CA GLU A 8 -29.02 -4.57 -34.41
C GLU A 8 -28.51 -5.88 -35.03
N ILE A 9 -29.40 -6.76 -35.51
CA ILE A 9 -29.04 -8.01 -36.16
C ILE A 9 -28.34 -7.76 -37.51
N GLN A 10 -28.91 -6.89 -38.34
CA GLN A 10 -28.36 -6.60 -39.67
C GLN A 10 -27.02 -5.84 -39.58
N GLU A 11 -26.86 -4.98 -38.57
CA GLU A 11 -25.60 -4.33 -38.25
C GLU A 11 -24.54 -5.36 -37.81
N GLN A 12 -24.91 -6.33 -36.97
CA GLN A 12 -24.00 -7.38 -36.50
C GLN A 12 -23.45 -8.27 -37.64
N GLU A 13 -24.28 -8.64 -38.60
CA GLU A 13 -23.86 -9.44 -39.77
C GLU A 13 -22.92 -8.68 -40.71
N ASN A 14 -23.09 -7.35 -40.81
CA ASN A 14 -22.19 -6.51 -41.59
C ASN A 14 -20.85 -6.35 -40.88
N LEU A 15 -20.86 -6.17 -39.57
CA LEU A 15 -19.66 -6.07 -38.75
C LEU A 15 -18.80 -7.33 -38.85
N ASN A 16 -19.40 -8.52 -38.70
CA ASN A 16 -18.67 -9.79 -38.76
C ASN A 16 -17.98 -9.99 -40.12
N ARG A 17 -18.67 -9.68 -41.23
CA ARG A 17 -18.10 -9.76 -42.59
C ARG A 17 -16.95 -8.79 -42.81
N GLU A 18 -16.98 -7.64 -42.14
CA GLU A 18 -15.92 -6.64 -42.24
C GLU A 18 -14.69 -7.03 -41.42
N MET A 19 -14.90 -7.63 -40.24
CA MET A 19 -13.85 -8.19 -39.40
C MET A 19 -13.11 -9.32 -40.11
N GLU A 20 -13.83 -10.26 -40.74
CA GLU A 20 -13.23 -11.38 -41.49
C GLU A 20 -12.29 -10.88 -42.60
N LYS A 21 -12.72 -9.90 -43.40
CA LYS A 21 -11.89 -9.29 -44.46
C LYS A 21 -10.63 -8.62 -43.91
N LEU A 22 -10.72 -7.96 -42.76
CA LEU A 22 -9.58 -7.29 -42.14
C LEU A 22 -8.61 -8.30 -41.51
N VAL A 23 -9.11 -9.34 -40.84
CA VAL A 23 -8.29 -10.43 -40.31
C VAL A 23 -7.52 -11.12 -41.45
N GLU A 24 -8.17 -11.41 -42.58
CA GLU A 24 -7.51 -11.97 -43.76
C GLU A 24 -6.42 -11.04 -44.30
N SER A 25 -6.71 -9.74 -44.46
CA SER A 25 -5.72 -8.76 -44.96
C SER A 25 -4.52 -8.56 -44.03
N THR A 26 -4.72 -8.68 -42.71
CA THR A 26 -3.65 -8.51 -41.71
C THR A 26 -2.80 -9.78 -41.57
N ASN A 27 -3.39 -10.96 -41.80
CA ASN A 27 -2.67 -12.24 -41.87
C ASN A 27 -1.82 -12.36 -43.14
N GLU A 28 -2.20 -11.72 -44.25
CA GLU A 28 -1.38 -11.67 -45.47
C GLU A 28 -0.08 -10.86 -45.32
N LEU A 29 -0.01 -9.95 -44.35
CA LEU A 29 1.18 -9.15 -44.05
C LEU A 29 2.17 -9.82 -43.07
N MET A 30 1.78 -10.92 -42.40
CA MET A 30 2.57 -11.57 -41.33
C MET A 30 2.24 -13.08 -41.21
N PRO A 31 3.07 -14.00 -41.73
CA PRO A 31 2.78 -15.44 -41.64
C PRO A 31 3.13 -15.99 -40.25
N TYR A 32 2.13 -16.44 -39.49
CA TYR A 32 2.35 -17.31 -38.34
C TYR A 32 2.42 -18.78 -38.77
N ALA A 33 3.41 -19.50 -38.25
CA ALA A 33 3.57 -20.94 -38.43
C ALA A 33 2.55 -21.71 -37.57
N THR A 34 1.41 -22.09 -38.16
CA THR A 34 0.49 -23.06 -37.53
C THR A 34 0.99 -24.48 -37.76
N GLN A 35 1.25 -25.22 -36.68
CA GLN A 35 1.53 -26.65 -36.70
C GLN A 35 0.33 -27.42 -37.30
N LYS A 36 0.63 -28.34 -38.22
CA LYS A 36 -0.35 -29.18 -38.93
C LYS A 36 -1.07 -30.14 -37.96
N PRO A 37 -2.39 -30.38 -38.10
CA PRO A 37 -3.05 -31.49 -37.43
C PRO A 37 -2.73 -32.81 -38.14
N VAL A 38 -2.46 -33.84 -37.34
CA VAL A 38 -2.28 -35.24 -37.75
C VAL A 38 -3.67 -35.85 -38.00
N LYS A 39 -3.78 -36.60 -39.11
CA LYS A 39 -4.95 -37.43 -39.47
C LYS A 39 -4.97 -38.71 -38.62
N ASP A 40 -6.16 -39.17 -38.21
CA ASP A 40 -6.60 -40.57 -38.17
C ASP A 40 -8.11 -40.59 -37.87
N GLN A 41 -8.97 -40.94 -38.85
CA GLN A 41 -9.49 -42.28 -39.21
C GLN A 41 -10.64 -42.80 -38.31
N ASP A 42 -11.85 -42.64 -38.85
CA ASP A 42 -13.02 -43.54 -38.89
C ASP A 42 -13.31 -44.50 -37.73
N LYS A 43 -14.51 -44.39 -37.15
CA LYS A 43 -15.47 -45.52 -36.96
C LYS A 43 -16.93 -45.04 -36.96
N GLU A 44 -17.70 -45.57 -37.92
CA GLU A 44 -19.15 -45.62 -37.97
C GLU A 44 -19.72 -46.60 -36.91
N GLU A 45 -20.95 -46.36 -36.42
CA GLU A 45 -22.03 -47.36 -36.20
C GLU A 45 -23.20 -46.70 -35.41
N THR A 46 -24.25 -46.25 -36.09
CA THR A 46 -25.59 -46.89 -36.30
C THR A 46 -26.65 -46.68 -35.20
N PHE A 47 -27.78 -46.15 -35.68
CA PHE A 47 -29.10 -45.95 -35.05
C PHE A 47 -29.68 -47.18 -34.33
N ARG A 48 -30.51 -46.91 -33.31
CA ARG A 48 -31.82 -47.57 -33.10
C ARG A 48 -32.73 -46.73 -32.18
N GLU A 49 -33.89 -46.38 -32.73
CA GLU A 49 -35.08 -45.90 -32.02
C GLU A 49 -35.66 -47.05 -31.19
N ASP A 50 -36.31 -46.75 -30.06
CA ASP A 50 -37.55 -47.41 -29.63
C ASP A 50 -38.18 -46.70 -28.40
N SER A 51 -39.47 -46.44 -28.51
CA SER A 51 -40.47 -46.17 -27.45
C SER A 51 -41.63 -47.16 -27.71
N PRO A 52 -42.69 -47.28 -26.88
CA PRO A 52 -42.92 -46.88 -25.49
C PRO A 52 -43.48 -48.05 -24.62
N MET A 53 -43.69 -47.85 -23.31
CA MET A 53 -44.63 -48.70 -22.54
C MET A 53 -45.51 -47.86 -21.62
N GLU A 54 -46.80 -47.89 -21.94
CA GLU A 54 -47.93 -47.46 -21.12
C GLU A 54 -48.13 -48.39 -19.92
N THR A 55 -48.58 -47.85 -18.79
CA THR A 55 -49.42 -48.59 -17.84
C THR A 55 -50.53 -47.68 -17.32
N GLN A 56 -51.78 -48.09 -17.56
CA GLN A 56 -53.02 -47.53 -17.00
C GLN A 56 -53.57 -48.46 -15.90
N GLY A 57 -54.34 -47.87 -14.98
CA GLY A 57 -55.25 -48.55 -14.03
C GLY A 57 -54.95 -48.15 -12.59
N GLU A 58 -55.86 -47.64 -11.76
CA GLU A 58 -57.30 -47.87 -11.67
C GLU A 58 -58.05 -46.69 -11.02
N ARG A 59 -59.35 -46.60 -11.33
CA ARG A 59 -60.34 -45.62 -10.82
C ARG A 59 -60.95 -46.04 -9.48
N ARG A 60 -61.38 -45.05 -8.68
CA ARG A 60 -62.62 -45.11 -7.86
C ARG A 60 -63.41 -43.81 -7.97
N LEU A 61 -64.71 -43.94 -8.28
CA LEU A 61 -65.80 -42.94 -8.24
C LEU A 61 -66.43 -43.00 -6.82
N SER A 62 -66.90 -41.94 -6.15
CA SER A 62 -68.07 -41.06 -6.41
C SER A 62 -68.18 -40.08 -5.19
N GLU A 63 -68.12 -38.75 -5.35
CA GLU A 63 -69.18 -37.74 -5.60
C GLU A 63 -69.75 -37.06 -4.29
N PRO A 64 -70.38 -35.86 -4.32
CA PRO A 64 -69.73 -34.54 -4.28
C PRO A 64 -70.21 -33.63 -3.11
N SER A 65 -69.42 -32.59 -2.76
CA SER A 65 -69.85 -31.53 -1.84
C SER A 65 -69.19 -30.20 -2.23
N MET A 66 -69.99 -29.31 -2.82
CA MET A 66 -69.65 -27.96 -3.23
C MET A 66 -69.18 -27.09 -2.06
N LEU A 67 -68.04 -26.42 -2.23
CA LEU A 67 -67.73 -25.13 -1.61
C LEU A 67 -66.75 -24.39 -2.54
N LEU A 68 -67.18 -23.22 -2.99
CA LEU A 68 -66.74 -22.49 -4.18
C LEU A 68 -65.37 -21.78 -4.08
N ASP A 69 -64.71 -21.69 -5.26
CA ASP A 69 -63.93 -20.59 -5.86
C ASP A 69 -62.59 -20.11 -5.28
N LEU A 70 -61.52 -20.21 -6.11
CA LEU A 70 -60.86 -19.05 -6.78
C LEU A 70 -59.63 -19.47 -7.65
N ASN A 71 -59.86 -19.49 -8.97
CA ASN A 71 -59.01 -18.93 -10.05
C ASN A 71 -57.59 -19.47 -10.38
N GLU A 72 -57.53 -20.55 -11.14
CA GLU A 72 -56.61 -20.66 -12.29
C GLU A 72 -57.41 -21.03 -13.55
N MET A 73 -57.92 -20.02 -14.25
CA MET A 73 -58.57 -20.21 -15.55
C MET A 73 -57.55 -19.95 -16.64
N VAL A 74 -57.24 -20.97 -17.45
CA VAL A 74 -56.62 -20.75 -18.77
C VAL A 74 -57.66 -20.02 -19.61
N ARG A 75 -57.38 -18.77 -19.99
CA ARG A 75 -58.27 -17.95 -20.81
C ARG A 75 -57.61 -17.63 -22.13
N HIS A 76 -58.45 -17.56 -23.16
CA HIS A 76 -58.11 -17.04 -24.47
C HIS A 76 -58.54 -15.57 -24.52
N GLN A 77 -57.62 -14.68 -24.85
CA GLN A 77 -57.87 -13.25 -25.00
C GLN A 77 -57.35 -12.80 -26.36
N GLU A 78 -58.27 -12.33 -27.20
CA GLU A 78 -57.97 -11.78 -28.52
C GLU A 78 -58.25 -10.27 -28.50
N TRP A 79 -57.35 -9.50 -29.09
CA TRP A 79 -57.46 -8.04 -29.17
C TRP A 79 -57.79 -7.61 -30.61
N SER A 80 -58.36 -6.41 -30.75
CA SER A 80 -58.77 -5.86 -32.06
C SER A 80 -57.61 -5.60 -33.02
N ASP A 81 -56.37 -5.57 -32.52
CA ASP A 81 -55.14 -5.45 -33.29
C ASP A 81 -54.68 -6.78 -33.90
N GLY A 82 -55.32 -7.91 -33.57
CA GLY A 82 -54.95 -9.25 -33.99
C GLY A 82 -53.97 -9.96 -33.04
N SER A 83 -53.65 -9.36 -31.89
CA SER A 83 -52.85 -10.00 -30.85
C SER A 83 -53.70 -11.08 -30.16
N ASN A 84 -53.05 -12.14 -29.70
CA ASN A 84 -53.71 -13.25 -29.02
C ASN A 84 -52.89 -13.72 -27.82
N TYR A 85 -53.54 -13.96 -26.68
CA TYR A 85 -52.96 -14.58 -25.51
C TYR A 85 -53.76 -15.81 -25.07
N ILE A 86 -53.05 -16.89 -24.78
CA ILE A 86 -53.61 -18.12 -24.22
C ILE A 86 -52.79 -18.46 -22.98
N GLY A 87 -53.38 -18.38 -21.78
CA GLY A 87 -52.64 -18.68 -20.55
C GLY A 87 -53.43 -18.44 -19.27
N ASN A 88 -52.76 -18.62 -18.14
CA ASN A 88 -53.37 -18.49 -16.82
C ASN A 88 -53.59 -17.02 -16.46
N PHE A 89 -54.72 -16.74 -15.80
CA PHE A 89 -55.00 -15.44 -15.22
C PHE A 89 -55.29 -15.54 -13.72
N SER A 90 -54.78 -14.58 -12.96
CA SER A 90 -55.19 -14.35 -11.57
C SER A 90 -55.47 -12.87 -11.35
N LYS A 91 -56.58 -12.55 -10.67
CA LYS A 91 -57.03 -11.16 -10.43
C LYS A 91 -57.06 -10.27 -11.68
N ASN A 92 -57.43 -10.85 -12.83
CA ASN A 92 -57.44 -10.22 -14.16
C ASN A 92 -56.06 -9.81 -14.73
N LEU A 93 -54.96 -10.27 -14.12
CA LEU A 93 -53.61 -10.11 -14.64
C LEU A 93 -53.12 -11.46 -15.18
N ARG A 94 -52.29 -11.44 -16.23
CA ARG A 94 -51.60 -12.64 -16.75
C ARG A 94 -50.59 -13.12 -15.72
N MET A 95 -50.66 -14.41 -15.40
CA MET A 95 -49.87 -15.07 -14.35
C MET A 95 -49.54 -16.48 -14.81
N GLY A 96 -48.45 -17.09 -14.34
CA GLY A 96 -48.09 -18.46 -14.69
C GLY A 96 -47.73 -18.62 -16.17
N TYR A 97 -47.88 -19.82 -16.73
CA TYR A 97 -47.48 -20.10 -18.11
C TYR A 97 -48.51 -19.57 -19.12
N GLY A 98 -48.03 -18.98 -20.21
CA GLY A 98 -48.87 -18.55 -21.31
C GLY A 98 -48.13 -18.39 -22.64
N GLU A 99 -48.92 -18.34 -23.70
CA GLU A 99 -48.49 -18.07 -25.06
C GLU A 99 -49.09 -16.74 -25.53
N TYR A 100 -48.24 -15.81 -25.94
CA TYR A 100 -48.63 -14.53 -26.52
C TYR A 100 -48.16 -14.47 -27.97
N THR A 101 -49.09 -14.21 -28.90
CA THR A 101 -48.83 -14.04 -30.32
C THR A 101 -49.17 -12.62 -30.73
N TRP A 102 -48.21 -11.92 -31.34
CA TRP A 102 -48.44 -10.58 -31.88
C TRP A 102 -48.94 -10.65 -33.33
N PRO A 103 -49.61 -9.60 -33.85
CA PRO A 103 -50.22 -9.61 -35.18
C PRO A 103 -49.21 -9.76 -36.32
N GLN A 104 -47.95 -9.43 -36.05
CA GLN A 104 -46.84 -9.49 -37.00
C GLN A 104 -46.12 -10.85 -37.00
N GLY A 105 -46.64 -11.85 -36.28
CA GLY A 105 -46.10 -13.21 -36.27
C GLY A 105 -45.02 -13.52 -35.22
N GLU A 106 -44.71 -12.57 -34.33
CA GLU A 106 -43.88 -12.86 -33.16
C GLU A 106 -44.64 -13.73 -32.17
N THR A 107 -43.94 -14.61 -31.47
CA THR A 107 -44.54 -15.45 -30.44
C THR A 107 -43.65 -15.51 -29.20
N TYR A 108 -44.27 -15.41 -28.02
CA TYR A 108 -43.65 -15.64 -26.73
C TYR A 108 -44.38 -16.78 -26.03
N LYS A 109 -43.64 -17.78 -25.57
CA LYS A 109 -44.17 -18.89 -24.77
C LYS A 109 -43.36 -18.99 -23.48
N GLY A 110 -43.98 -18.72 -22.33
CA GLY A 110 -43.24 -18.66 -21.08
C GLY A 110 -44.06 -18.21 -19.88
N GLU A 111 -43.35 -17.92 -18.80
CA GLU A 111 -43.91 -17.50 -17.53
C GLU A 111 -44.25 -16.00 -17.52
N PHE A 112 -45.43 -15.69 -16.99
CA PHE A 112 -45.93 -14.36 -16.75
C PHE A 112 -46.13 -14.14 -15.25
N TYR A 113 -45.82 -12.94 -14.78
CA TYR A 113 -46.14 -12.50 -13.43
C TYR A 113 -46.62 -11.05 -13.47
N LYS A 114 -47.87 -10.82 -13.06
CA LYS A 114 -48.54 -9.52 -13.08
C LYS A 114 -48.43 -8.80 -14.43
N ASP A 115 -48.79 -9.49 -15.51
CA ASP A 115 -48.71 -8.99 -16.89
C ASP A 115 -47.31 -8.79 -17.48
N HIS A 116 -46.24 -9.01 -16.72
CA HIS A 116 -44.87 -8.98 -17.25
C HIS A 116 -44.38 -10.38 -17.61
N GLN A 117 -43.59 -10.50 -18.69
CA GLN A 117 -42.85 -11.73 -18.95
C GLN A 117 -41.79 -11.85 -17.84
N HIS A 118 -41.88 -12.91 -17.05
CA HIS A 118 -41.16 -13.00 -15.79
C HIS A 118 -40.94 -14.46 -15.41
N GLY A 119 -39.69 -14.91 -15.56
CA GLY A 119 -39.31 -16.32 -15.42
C GLY A 119 -38.83 -16.92 -16.75
N LYS A 120 -38.96 -18.22 -16.94
CA LYS A 120 -38.48 -18.96 -18.11
C LYS A 120 -39.39 -18.73 -19.31
N GLY A 121 -38.80 -18.41 -20.46
CA GLY A 121 -39.55 -18.15 -21.68
C GLY A 121 -38.78 -18.36 -22.98
N ILE A 122 -39.53 -18.54 -24.05
CA ILE A 122 -39.06 -18.69 -25.42
C ILE A 122 -39.71 -17.60 -26.26
N PHE A 123 -38.91 -16.75 -26.89
CA PHE A 123 -39.37 -15.75 -27.84
C PHE A 123 -38.91 -16.14 -29.25
N THR A 124 -39.82 -16.13 -30.21
CA THR A 124 -39.56 -16.45 -31.61
C THR A 124 -39.95 -15.25 -32.47
N TRP A 125 -39.01 -14.77 -33.29
CA TRP A 125 -39.23 -13.68 -34.23
C TRP A 125 -39.69 -14.22 -35.60
N PRO A 126 -40.39 -13.42 -36.41
CA PRO A 126 -40.88 -13.83 -37.73
C PRO A 126 -39.73 -14.15 -38.69
N ASP A 127 -38.57 -13.54 -38.47
CA ASP A 127 -37.36 -13.74 -39.25
C ASP A 127 -36.71 -15.12 -39.05
N GLY A 128 -37.19 -15.90 -38.07
CA GLY A 128 -36.68 -17.23 -37.73
C GLY A 128 -35.70 -17.25 -36.56
N ASN A 129 -35.34 -16.09 -36.02
CA ASN A 129 -34.52 -15.99 -34.81
C ASN A 129 -35.31 -16.50 -33.59
N LYS A 130 -34.61 -17.02 -32.60
CA LYS A 130 -35.22 -17.57 -31.39
C LYS A 130 -34.35 -17.32 -30.16
N PHE A 131 -34.95 -16.84 -29.09
CA PHE A 131 -34.31 -16.71 -27.78
C PHE A 131 -34.99 -17.62 -26.77
N THR A 132 -34.20 -18.38 -26.03
CA THR A 132 -34.65 -19.26 -24.96
C THR A 132 -33.87 -18.89 -23.70
N GLY A 133 -34.54 -18.43 -22.65
CA GLY A 133 -33.86 -18.00 -21.43
C GLY A 133 -34.81 -17.46 -20.38
N TYR A 134 -34.26 -16.66 -19.46
CA TYR A 134 -35.02 -16.01 -18.40
C TYR A 134 -35.38 -14.56 -18.77
N TYR A 135 -36.54 -14.13 -18.29
CA TYR A 135 -37.08 -12.78 -18.43
C TYR A 135 -37.35 -12.17 -17.06
N TYR A 136 -37.00 -10.92 -16.85
CA TYR A 136 -37.34 -10.15 -15.67
C TYR A 136 -37.93 -8.81 -16.12
N LEU A 137 -39.17 -8.53 -15.71
CA LEU A 137 -39.91 -7.33 -16.11
C LEU A 137 -39.96 -7.13 -17.62
N SER A 138 -40.25 -8.20 -18.36
CA SER A 138 -40.33 -8.20 -19.83
C SER A 138 -39.02 -7.95 -20.56
N ARG A 139 -37.87 -8.07 -19.89
CA ARG A 139 -36.52 -7.98 -20.48
C ARG A 139 -35.75 -9.26 -20.25
N LYS A 140 -34.84 -9.62 -21.16
CA LYS A 140 -33.94 -10.78 -21.00
C LYS A 140 -33.01 -10.54 -19.82
N GLU A 141 -32.97 -11.48 -18.88
CA GLU A 141 -32.22 -11.36 -17.63
C GLU A 141 -31.70 -12.74 -17.20
N GLY A 142 -30.42 -12.88 -16.85
CA GLY A 142 -29.81 -14.16 -16.51
C GLY A 142 -29.36 -14.97 -17.74
N PHE A 143 -29.14 -16.26 -17.56
CA PHE A 143 -28.60 -17.12 -18.62
C PHE A 143 -29.63 -17.40 -19.73
N GLY A 144 -29.19 -17.36 -20.98
CA GLY A 144 -30.05 -17.63 -22.13
C GLY A 144 -29.27 -18.00 -23.40
N THR A 145 -29.98 -18.57 -24.36
CA THR A 145 -29.49 -18.93 -25.69
C THR A 145 -30.23 -18.13 -26.75
N MET A 146 -29.50 -17.41 -27.59
CA MET A 146 -29.99 -16.79 -28.83
C MET A 146 -29.56 -17.64 -30.02
N ARG A 147 -30.50 -18.03 -30.86
CA ARG A 147 -30.28 -18.71 -32.14
C ARG A 147 -30.69 -17.78 -33.27
N PHE A 148 -29.74 -17.48 -34.14
CA PHE A 148 -29.97 -16.67 -35.33
C PHE A 148 -30.34 -17.57 -36.52
N LYS A 149 -31.08 -17.00 -37.49
CA LYS A 149 -31.50 -17.66 -38.74
C LYS A 149 -30.33 -18.28 -39.51
N ASP A 150 -29.16 -17.67 -39.36
CA ASP A 150 -27.91 -18.00 -40.01
C ASP A 150 -27.14 -19.16 -39.32
N ASN A 151 -27.80 -19.93 -38.43
CA ASN A 151 -27.20 -20.98 -37.58
C ASN A 151 -26.12 -20.49 -36.61
N GLN A 152 -25.89 -19.17 -36.49
CA GLN A 152 -25.08 -18.61 -35.42
C GLN A 152 -25.83 -18.75 -34.10
N ILE A 153 -25.10 -19.10 -33.03
CA ILE A 153 -25.68 -19.32 -31.71
C ILE A 153 -24.88 -18.53 -30.68
N TYR A 154 -25.54 -17.72 -29.88
CA TYR A 154 -24.94 -17.10 -28.70
C TYR A 154 -25.55 -17.70 -27.43
N GLN A 155 -24.70 -18.15 -26.52
CA GLN A 155 -25.07 -18.66 -25.20
C GLN A 155 -24.32 -17.90 -24.14
N GLY A 156 -25.04 -17.25 -23.22
CA GLY A 156 -24.38 -16.43 -22.21
C GLY A 156 -25.35 -15.76 -21.25
N LEU A 157 -24.79 -14.85 -20.47
CA LEU A 157 -25.49 -14.09 -19.45
C LEU A 157 -26.04 -12.78 -20.05
N TYR A 158 -27.28 -12.44 -19.69
CA TYR A 158 -27.98 -11.23 -20.11
C TYR A 158 -28.39 -10.39 -18.91
N ARG A 159 -28.43 -9.08 -19.09
CA ARG A 159 -28.94 -8.14 -18.11
C ARG A 159 -29.72 -7.05 -18.83
N ALA A 160 -31.03 -6.91 -18.56
CA ALA A 160 -31.89 -5.94 -19.24
C ALA A 160 -31.70 -5.89 -20.78
N ASP A 161 -31.83 -7.04 -21.44
CA ASP A 161 -31.71 -7.24 -22.89
C ASP A 161 -30.30 -7.18 -23.51
N ILE A 162 -29.29 -6.66 -22.80
CA ILE A 162 -27.90 -6.65 -23.27
C ILE A 162 -27.15 -7.91 -22.84
N ARG A 163 -26.22 -8.38 -23.68
CA ARG A 163 -25.26 -9.43 -23.29
C ARG A 163 -24.34 -8.85 -22.21
N TYR A 164 -24.18 -9.56 -21.11
CA TYR A 164 -23.46 -9.04 -19.94
C TYR A 164 -22.83 -10.19 -19.15
N GLY A 165 -21.51 -10.32 -19.24
CA GLY A 165 -20.74 -11.34 -18.50
C GLY A 165 -20.29 -12.52 -19.37
N PRO A 166 -20.09 -13.72 -18.80
CA PRO A 166 -19.52 -14.86 -19.52
C PRO A 166 -20.46 -15.34 -20.63
N GLY A 167 -19.89 -15.61 -21.81
CA GLY A 167 -20.66 -16.07 -22.97
C GLY A 167 -19.80 -16.64 -24.10
N VAL A 168 -20.46 -17.40 -24.96
CA VAL A 168 -19.88 -18.05 -26.14
C VAL A 168 -20.76 -17.75 -27.35
N GLU A 169 -20.16 -17.24 -28.41
CA GLU A 169 -20.77 -17.16 -29.73
C GLU A 169 -20.16 -18.24 -30.64
N SER A 170 -20.99 -19.09 -31.24
CA SER A 170 -20.58 -20.11 -32.21
C SER A 170 -20.97 -19.68 -33.62
N ASN A 171 -19.98 -19.59 -34.49
CA ASN A 171 -20.11 -19.15 -35.88
C ASN A 171 -20.38 -20.33 -36.84
N LYS A 172 -20.74 -20.01 -38.09
CA LYS A 172 -21.07 -21.01 -39.14
C LYS A 172 -19.92 -21.98 -39.40
N ASP A 173 -18.68 -21.49 -39.34
CA ASP A 173 -17.47 -22.27 -39.63
C ASP A 173 -17.03 -23.15 -38.46
N GLY A 174 -17.81 -23.19 -37.36
CA GLY A 174 -17.46 -23.91 -36.13
C GLY A 174 -16.45 -23.17 -35.24
N SER A 175 -16.02 -21.97 -35.62
CA SER A 175 -15.23 -21.10 -34.76
C SER A 175 -16.09 -20.53 -33.62
N GLN A 176 -15.46 -20.29 -32.47
CA GLN A 176 -16.13 -19.82 -31.27
C GLN A 176 -15.44 -18.58 -30.70
N ASP A 177 -16.22 -17.55 -30.42
CA ASP A 177 -15.79 -16.36 -29.68
C ASP A 177 -16.15 -16.53 -28.21
N VAL A 178 -15.13 -16.65 -27.36
CA VAL A 178 -15.29 -17.01 -25.94
C VAL A 178 -14.70 -15.93 -25.04
N GLY A 179 -15.47 -15.50 -24.04
CA GLY A 179 -14.97 -14.56 -23.05
C GLY A 179 -16.06 -13.86 -22.26
N ILE A 180 -15.72 -12.67 -21.75
CA ILE A 180 -16.65 -11.77 -21.06
C ILE A 180 -17.18 -10.74 -22.06
N TRP A 181 -18.50 -10.61 -22.11
CA TRP A 181 -19.24 -9.79 -23.06
C TRP A 181 -19.86 -8.57 -22.40
N TYR A 182 -19.91 -7.47 -23.15
CA TYR A 182 -20.74 -6.31 -22.86
C TYR A 182 -21.38 -5.84 -24.17
N GLY A 183 -22.71 -5.97 -24.26
CA GLY A 183 -23.44 -5.71 -25.51
C GLY A 183 -22.93 -6.62 -26.63
N ASN A 184 -22.46 -6.02 -27.73
CA ASN A 184 -21.97 -6.76 -28.89
C ASN A 184 -20.45 -7.00 -28.89
N HIS A 185 -19.73 -6.49 -27.88
CA HIS A 185 -18.28 -6.57 -27.83
C HIS A 185 -17.79 -7.56 -26.76
N LEU A 186 -16.64 -8.17 -27.06
CA LEU A 186 -15.81 -8.85 -26.08
C LEU A 186 -15.00 -7.81 -25.30
N ILE A 187 -15.13 -7.83 -23.98
CA ILE A 187 -14.38 -6.94 -23.08
C ILE A 187 -13.20 -7.66 -22.42
N ARG A 188 -13.24 -9.00 -22.32
CA ARG A 188 -12.13 -9.80 -21.82
C ARG A 188 -12.06 -11.17 -22.47
N LEU A 189 -10.87 -11.52 -22.95
CA LEU A 189 -10.59 -12.78 -23.66
C LEU A 189 -10.20 -13.89 -22.67
N CYS A 190 -10.39 -15.14 -23.08
CA CYS A 190 -9.82 -16.31 -22.39
C CYS A 190 -8.41 -16.67 -22.89
N THR A 191 -7.92 -15.99 -23.93
CA THR A 191 -6.57 -16.13 -24.48
C THR A 191 -5.60 -15.15 -23.83
N GLU A 192 -4.34 -15.57 -23.70
CA GLU A 192 -3.24 -14.69 -23.37
C GLU A 192 -2.63 -14.13 -24.66
N VAL A 193 -2.43 -12.82 -24.72
CA VAL A 193 -1.84 -12.16 -25.89
C VAL A 193 -0.32 -12.18 -25.76
N PRO A 194 0.43 -12.61 -26.79
CA PRO A 194 1.90 -12.59 -26.74
C PRO A 194 2.45 -11.18 -26.45
N GLY A 195 3.33 -11.07 -25.46
CA GLY A 195 3.93 -9.79 -25.03
C GLY A 195 3.26 -9.15 -23.81
N SER A 196 2.32 -9.85 -23.15
CA SER A 196 1.86 -9.52 -21.79
C SER A 196 3.05 -9.46 -20.83
N LEU A 197 3.20 -8.33 -20.12
CA LEU A 197 4.21 -8.21 -19.05
C LEU A 197 3.57 -8.59 -17.71
N SER A 198 4.20 -9.54 -17.01
CA SER A 198 3.89 -9.91 -15.63
C SER A 198 5.00 -9.41 -14.70
N VAL A 199 4.64 -9.00 -13.47
CA VAL A 199 5.60 -8.66 -12.40
C VAL A 199 6.61 -9.80 -12.17
N SER A 200 6.20 -11.06 -12.40
CA SER A 200 7.06 -12.25 -12.27
C SER A 200 8.27 -12.23 -13.22
N SER A 201 8.22 -11.46 -14.31
CA SER A 201 9.36 -11.25 -15.22
C SER A 201 10.45 -10.35 -14.61
N TYR A 202 10.19 -9.70 -13.47
CA TYR A 202 11.09 -8.81 -12.75
C TYR A 202 11.29 -9.28 -11.29
N PRO A 203 11.99 -10.42 -11.07
CA PRO A 203 12.13 -11.04 -9.75
C PRO A 203 12.84 -10.15 -8.73
N ASP A 204 13.65 -9.19 -9.18
CA ASP A 204 14.39 -8.25 -8.31
C ASP A 204 13.45 -7.36 -7.48
N PHE A 205 12.28 -7.01 -8.04
CA PHE A 205 11.22 -6.31 -7.31
C PHE A 205 10.39 -7.26 -6.42
N CYS A 206 10.30 -8.55 -6.76
CA CYS A 206 9.62 -9.58 -5.97
C CYS A 206 10.39 -10.01 -4.71
N GLN A 207 11.72 -9.92 -4.68
CA GLN A 207 12.52 -10.34 -3.51
C GLN A 207 12.29 -9.47 -2.25
N GLN A 208 11.78 -8.24 -2.42
CA GLN A 208 11.43 -7.35 -1.31
C GLN A 208 10.07 -7.72 -0.66
N SER A 209 9.22 -8.44 -1.36
CA SER A 209 7.94 -8.97 -0.87
C SER A 209 8.05 -10.47 -0.62
N LYS A 210 8.56 -10.90 0.55
CA LYS A 210 8.58 -12.34 0.91
C LYS A 210 7.19 -12.92 1.23
N ASP A 211 6.13 -12.12 1.13
CA ASP A 211 4.75 -12.50 1.41
C ASP A 211 3.87 -12.44 0.15
N VAL A 212 4.34 -12.95 -1.00
CA VAL A 212 3.45 -13.11 -2.18
C VAL A 212 2.46 -14.27 -1.98
N SER A 213 2.75 -15.22 -1.07
CA SER A 213 1.88 -16.37 -0.79
C SER A 213 0.66 -16.06 0.09
N SER A 214 0.56 -14.86 0.66
CA SER A 214 -0.57 -14.42 1.50
C SER A 214 -1.43 -13.31 0.87
N ILE A 215 -1.04 -12.80 -0.31
CA ILE A 215 -1.82 -11.78 -1.05
C ILE A 215 -3.00 -12.42 -1.81
N THR A 216 -2.91 -13.70 -2.14
CA THR A 216 -4.00 -14.48 -2.77
C THR A 216 -5.21 -14.74 -1.85
N GLU A 217 -5.15 -14.37 -0.57
CA GLU A 217 -6.26 -14.47 0.39
C GLU A 217 -6.70 -13.11 0.99
N CYS A 218 -6.33 -11.98 0.38
CA CYS A 218 -7.02 -10.72 0.70
C CYS A 218 -8.39 -10.67 0.01
N GLN A 219 -9.34 -11.40 0.60
CA GLN A 219 -10.77 -11.18 0.42
C GLN A 219 -11.07 -9.68 0.57
N ILE A 220 -11.56 -9.09 -0.52
CA ILE A 220 -12.71 -8.18 -0.55
C ILE A 220 -13.00 -7.51 0.81
N LEU A 221 -12.21 -6.49 1.14
CA LEU A 221 -12.60 -5.45 2.06
C LEU A 221 -12.41 -4.13 1.34
N VAL A 222 -13.42 -3.79 0.53
CA VAL A 222 -13.65 -2.42 0.08
C VAL A 222 -13.81 -1.59 1.35
N SER A 223 -12.75 -0.85 1.69
CA SER A 223 -12.82 0.21 2.67
C SER A 223 -13.74 1.29 2.09
N GLU A 224 -14.96 1.39 2.65
CA GLU A 224 -15.82 2.55 2.46
C GLU A 224 -15.13 3.79 3.03
N GLY A 225 -14.28 4.42 2.21
CA GLY A 225 -13.73 5.74 2.44
C GLY A 225 -14.85 6.77 2.36
N LYS A 226 -15.10 7.45 3.48
CA LYS A 226 -16.03 8.56 3.63
C LYS A 226 -15.73 9.69 2.63
N GLN A 227 -16.37 9.65 1.47
CA GLN A 227 -16.66 10.81 0.62
C GLN A 227 -18.19 10.95 0.52
N LYS A 228 -18.83 11.23 1.67
CA LYS A 228 -20.18 11.82 1.67
C LYS A 228 -20.06 13.28 1.20
N SER A 229 -19.96 13.48 -0.11
CA SER A 229 -20.16 14.78 -0.73
C SER A 229 -21.60 14.92 -1.23
N ARG A 230 -22.17 16.07 -0.95
CA ARG A 230 -23.57 16.31 -0.60
C ARG A 230 -24.45 16.69 -1.81
N TYR A 231 -24.19 16.15 -3.00
CA TYR A 231 -24.74 16.68 -4.25
C TYR A 231 -25.49 15.70 -5.17
N LYS A 232 -25.65 14.41 -4.84
CA LYS A 232 -26.41 13.45 -5.70
C LYS A 232 -27.82 13.11 -5.22
N THR A 233 -28.35 13.79 -4.20
CA THR A 233 -29.74 13.59 -3.71
C THR A 233 -30.74 14.62 -4.26
N LEU A 234 -30.33 15.49 -5.21
CA LEU A 234 -31.19 16.58 -5.71
C LEU A 234 -31.62 16.47 -7.19
N LEU A 235 -31.48 15.29 -7.81
CA LEU A 235 -32.09 15.03 -9.13
C LEU A 235 -33.04 13.81 -9.13
N GLN A 236 -33.64 13.50 -7.98
CA GLN A 236 -34.64 12.43 -7.84
C GLN A 236 -36.10 12.89 -8.04
N TYR A 237 -36.37 14.08 -8.57
CA TYR A 237 -37.73 14.49 -8.92
C TYR A 237 -37.78 15.32 -10.21
N ASN A 238 -38.46 14.78 -11.21
CA ASN A 238 -39.25 15.50 -12.22
C ASN A 238 -40.45 14.59 -12.54
N HIS A 239 -41.55 14.69 -11.79
CA HIS A 239 -42.73 15.50 -12.13
C HIS A 239 -43.38 15.16 -13.48
N TYR A 240 -44.30 14.19 -13.46
CA TYR A 240 -45.47 14.18 -14.33
C TYR A 240 -46.71 14.04 -13.44
N THR A 241 -47.42 15.15 -13.22
CA THR A 241 -48.83 15.13 -12.86
C THR A 241 -49.62 14.69 -14.09
N LEU A 242 -50.33 13.56 -14.01
CA LEU A 242 -51.41 13.26 -14.95
C LEU A 242 -52.66 14.03 -14.51
N THR A 243 -53.30 14.74 -15.45
CA THR A 243 -54.57 15.45 -15.24
C THR A 243 -55.76 14.50 -15.32
N ASP A 244 -56.84 14.82 -14.60
CA ASP A 244 -58.12 14.10 -14.61
C ASP A 244 -58.73 13.99 -16.03
N GLY A 245 -59.16 12.78 -16.41
CA GLY A 245 -59.98 12.56 -17.62
C GLY A 245 -59.40 11.67 -18.73
N ILE A 246 -58.43 10.79 -18.47
CA ILE A 246 -57.91 9.83 -19.46
C ILE A 246 -58.59 8.46 -19.29
N PHE A 247 -59.18 7.93 -20.38
CA PHE A 247 -60.05 6.73 -20.38
C PHE A 247 -59.54 5.53 -21.22
N ALA A 248 -58.25 5.43 -21.55
CA ALA A 248 -57.69 4.22 -22.17
C ALA A 248 -56.18 4.04 -21.89
N TYR A 249 -55.75 2.79 -21.69
CA TYR A 249 -54.36 2.40 -21.45
C TYR A 249 -53.64 2.02 -22.75
N SER A 250 -52.37 2.44 -22.88
CA SER A 250 -51.41 1.93 -23.86
C SER A 250 -50.94 0.53 -23.45
N THR A 251 -50.73 -0.35 -24.43
CA THR A 251 -50.33 -1.77 -24.25
C THR A 251 -48.85 -1.98 -23.95
N ASP A 252 -48.04 -0.92 -23.97
CA ASP A 252 -46.62 -0.98 -23.62
C ASP A 252 -46.45 -0.52 -22.16
N VAL A 253 -45.99 -1.39 -21.27
CA VAL A 253 -45.95 -1.14 -19.81
C VAL A 253 -44.68 -0.35 -19.39
N ASP A 254 -43.85 0.06 -20.35
CA ASP A 254 -42.51 0.62 -20.14
C ASP A 254 -42.46 2.06 -19.58
N HIS A 255 -43.61 2.73 -19.41
CA HIS A 255 -43.69 4.15 -19.02
C HIS A 255 -44.23 4.41 -17.60
N LEU A 256 -44.54 3.37 -16.82
CA LEU A 256 -44.98 3.51 -15.44
C LEU A 256 -43.85 3.20 -14.44
N PRO A 257 -43.51 4.11 -13.50
CA PRO A 257 -42.51 3.83 -12.48
C PRO A 257 -43.01 2.72 -11.53
N ILE A 258 -42.29 1.60 -11.51
CA ILE A 258 -42.55 0.50 -10.58
C ILE A 258 -42.18 0.93 -9.17
N THR A 259 -43.09 0.73 -8.20
CA THR A 259 -42.84 1.09 -6.81
C THR A 259 -41.80 0.15 -6.16
N PRO A 260 -41.00 0.61 -5.17
CA PRO A 260 -40.03 -0.25 -4.50
C PRO A 260 -40.63 -1.51 -3.85
N SER A 261 -41.87 -1.43 -3.35
CA SER A 261 -42.61 -2.58 -2.84
C SER A 261 -42.95 -3.61 -3.91
N LEU A 262 -43.29 -3.13 -5.11
CA LEU A 262 -43.61 -3.99 -6.25
C LEU A 262 -42.33 -4.64 -6.81
N PHE A 263 -41.21 -3.91 -6.86
CA PHE A 263 -39.90 -4.49 -7.20
C PHE A 263 -39.48 -5.61 -6.24
N LYS A 264 -39.64 -5.42 -4.92
CA LYS A 264 -39.34 -6.48 -3.94
C LYS A 264 -40.18 -7.74 -4.15
N ASP A 265 -41.44 -7.58 -4.58
CA ASP A 265 -42.32 -8.70 -4.88
C ASP A 265 -41.89 -9.45 -6.15
N PHE A 266 -41.52 -8.73 -7.21
CA PHE A 266 -40.91 -9.30 -8.40
C PHE A 266 -39.57 -10.00 -8.08
N ASP A 267 -38.72 -9.41 -7.25
CA ASP A 267 -37.46 -10.02 -6.81
C ASP A 267 -37.68 -11.27 -5.96
N ALA A 268 -38.66 -11.27 -5.06
CA ALA A 268 -38.99 -12.46 -4.25
C ALA A 268 -39.49 -13.62 -5.12
N ASN A 269 -40.28 -13.31 -6.16
CA ASN A 269 -40.75 -14.31 -7.11
C ASN A 269 -39.61 -14.82 -8.02
N PHE A 270 -38.75 -13.92 -8.49
CA PHE A 270 -37.67 -14.30 -9.40
C PHE A 270 -36.49 -14.96 -8.68
N TYR A 271 -36.17 -14.56 -7.45
CA TYR A 271 -35.03 -15.02 -6.66
C TYR A 271 -35.49 -15.58 -5.30
N PRO A 272 -36.15 -16.76 -5.28
CA PRO A 272 -36.72 -17.32 -4.05
C PRO A 272 -35.66 -17.72 -3.00
N ASP A 273 -34.43 -18.02 -3.43
CA ASP A 273 -33.35 -18.57 -2.59
C ASP A 273 -32.25 -17.53 -2.22
N GLN A 274 -32.56 -16.23 -2.17
CA GLN A 274 -31.52 -15.23 -1.87
C GLN A 274 -30.96 -15.39 -0.43
N PRO A 275 -29.63 -15.35 -0.25
CA PRO A 275 -29.05 -15.28 1.09
C PRO A 275 -29.44 -13.95 1.77
N PRO A 276 -29.80 -13.97 3.07
CA PRO A 276 -30.17 -12.75 3.80
C PRO A 276 -28.98 -11.78 3.87
N GLY A 277 -29.15 -10.55 3.37
CA GLY A 277 -28.13 -9.49 3.39
C GLY A 277 -27.72 -8.92 2.02
N PHE A 278 -28.16 -9.53 0.92
CA PHE A 278 -27.98 -8.99 -0.45
C PHE A 278 -28.95 -7.82 -0.69
N SER A 279 -28.70 -6.67 -0.07
CA SER A 279 -29.45 -5.43 -0.36
C SER A 279 -29.06 -4.90 -1.74
N SER A 280 -30.05 -4.72 -2.61
CA SER A 280 -29.92 -4.08 -3.92
C SER A 280 -29.25 -2.70 -3.79
N LEU A 281 -27.94 -2.62 -4.01
CA LEU A 281 -27.34 -1.37 -4.42
C LEU A 281 -27.78 -1.15 -5.88
N ASN A 282 -28.55 -0.10 -6.11
CA ASN A 282 -28.57 0.59 -7.40
C ASN A 282 -27.17 1.18 -7.61
N THR A 283 -26.19 0.33 -7.91
CA THR A 283 -24.81 0.75 -8.19
C THR A 283 -24.75 1.21 -9.63
N VAL A 284 -24.22 2.42 -9.79
CA VAL A 284 -23.90 3.07 -11.05
C VAL A 284 -23.04 2.14 -11.90
N TYR A 285 -23.38 2.06 -13.19
CA TYR A 285 -22.68 1.31 -14.23
C TYR A 285 -21.15 1.49 -14.19
N THR A 286 -20.43 0.43 -13.85
CA THR A 286 -19.04 0.22 -14.26
C THR A 286 -18.89 -1.20 -14.79
N ASN A 287 -18.13 -1.40 -15.87
CA ASN A 287 -17.89 -2.71 -16.49
C ASN A 287 -16.88 -3.55 -15.68
N ASP A 288 -16.92 -3.46 -14.35
CA ASP A 288 -15.95 -4.11 -13.48
C ASP A 288 -16.27 -5.59 -13.34
N ILE A 289 -15.24 -6.42 -13.42
CA ILE A 289 -15.35 -7.89 -13.35
C ILE A 289 -16.00 -8.34 -12.04
N ASN A 290 -15.86 -7.55 -10.97
CA ASN A 290 -16.54 -7.78 -9.69
C ASN A 290 -18.07 -7.73 -9.81
N ASP A 291 -18.61 -6.79 -10.61
CA ASP A 291 -20.06 -6.68 -10.84
C ASP A 291 -20.57 -7.85 -11.68
N VAL A 292 -19.78 -8.28 -12.67
CA VAL A 292 -20.06 -9.49 -13.45
C VAL A 292 -20.06 -10.71 -12.52
N HIS A 293 -19.08 -10.85 -11.64
CA HIS A 293 -18.98 -11.97 -10.70
C HIS A 293 -20.17 -12.01 -9.74
N LEU A 294 -20.55 -10.85 -9.18
CA LEU A 294 -21.71 -10.73 -8.30
C LEU A 294 -23.01 -11.09 -9.04
N PHE A 295 -23.15 -10.66 -10.28
CA PHE A 295 -24.30 -10.98 -11.11
C PHE A 295 -24.35 -12.45 -11.51
N VAL A 296 -23.21 -13.06 -11.84
CA VAL A 296 -23.07 -14.51 -12.05
C VAL A 296 -23.50 -15.28 -10.79
N LEU A 297 -23.04 -14.86 -9.60
CA LEU A 297 -23.44 -15.47 -8.33
C LEU A 297 -24.95 -15.40 -8.11
N LYS A 298 -25.59 -14.28 -8.47
CA LYS A 298 -27.06 -14.11 -8.39
C LYS A 298 -27.82 -15.14 -9.25
N HIS A 299 -27.22 -15.59 -10.35
CA HIS A 299 -27.86 -16.51 -11.31
C HIS A 299 -27.23 -17.93 -11.32
N ARG A 300 -26.32 -18.25 -10.39
CA ARG A 300 -25.48 -19.47 -10.39
C ARG A 300 -26.24 -20.81 -10.38
N HIS A 301 -27.46 -20.83 -9.83
CA HIS A 301 -28.28 -22.05 -9.74
C HIS A 301 -29.11 -22.31 -11.00
N ARG A 302 -28.95 -21.50 -12.06
CA ARG A 302 -29.79 -21.55 -13.27
C ARG A 302 -29.02 -21.61 -14.61
N PRO A 303 -27.93 -22.39 -14.77
CA PRO A 303 -27.18 -22.47 -16.03
C PRO A 303 -27.80 -23.42 -17.07
N GLU A 304 -29.06 -23.82 -16.95
CA GLU A 304 -29.71 -24.86 -17.79
C GLU A 304 -29.66 -24.60 -19.31
N PHE A 305 -29.38 -23.37 -19.72
CA PHE A 305 -29.32 -22.94 -21.12
C PHE A 305 -27.91 -22.91 -21.70
N LEU A 306 -26.89 -23.28 -20.92
CA LEU A 306 -25.51 -23.32 -21.36
C LEU A 306 -25.12 -24.74 -21.78
N SER A 307 -24.43 -24.89 -22.91
CA SER A 307 -23.82 -26.16 -23.32
C SER A 307 -22.38 -26.31 -22.85
N TRP A 308 -21.87 -25.32 -22.11
CA TRP A 308 -20.49 -25.22 -21.63
C TRP A 308 -20.49 -24.95 -20.13
N ARG A 309 -19.35 -25.24 -19.48
CA ARG A 309 -19.19 -25.07 -18.03
C ARG A 309 -18.88 -23.61 -17.69
N LEU A 310 -19.69 -23.03 -16.81
CA LEU A 310 -19.52 -21.64 -16.36
C LEU A 310 -18.11 -21.38 -15.78
N ASP A 311 -17.61 -22.34 -15.01
CA ASP A 311 -16.28 -22.27 -14.38
C ASP A 311 -15.15 -22.16 -15.42
N SER A 312 -15.33 -22.69 -16.63
CA SER A 312 -14.32 -22.65 -17.69
C SER A 312 -14.05 -21.22 -18.15
N ILE A 313 -15.08 -20.39 -18.34
CA ILE A 313 -14.90 -18.97 -18.73
C ILE A 313 -14.48 -18.13 -17.52
N MET A 314 -15.03 -18.40 -16.33
CA MET A 314 -14.67 -17.63 -15.13
C MET A 314 -13.23 -17.85 -14.69
N ASN A 315 -12.65 -19.02 -14.99
CA ASN A 315 -11.23 -19.32 -14.79
C ASN A 315 -10.36 -19.01 -16.04
N PHE A 316 -10.95 -18.40 -17.07
CA PHE A 316 -10.29 -18.07 -18.34
C PHE A 316 -9.56 -19.28 -18.97
N SER A 317 -10.23 -20.43 -19.03
CA SER A 317 -9.77 -21.62 -19.75
C SER A 317 -10.41 -21.67 -21.14
N ARG A 318 -9.58 -21.90 -22.17
CA ARG A 318 -10.01 -22.01 -23.56
C ARG A 318 -10.00 -23.45 -24.09
N GLU A 319 -9.48 -24.40 -23.31
CA GLU A 319 -9.18 -25.77 -23.77
C GLU A 319 -10.42 -26.56 -24.22
N GLU A 320 -11.59 -26.25 -23.66
CA GLU A 320 -12.86 -26.94 -23.95
C GLU A 320 -13.61 -26.38 -25.17
N PHE A 321 -13.10 -25.31 -25.80
CA PHE A 321 -13.78 -24.57 -26.86
C PHE A 321 -13.13 -24.75 -28.24
N GLY A 322 -13.87 -24.42 -29.29
CA GLY A 322 -13.42 -24.46 -30.69
C GLY A 322 -12.35 -23.42 -31.04
N SER A 323 -11.98 -23.38 -32.32
CA SER A 323 -11.00 -22.40 -32.84
C SER A 323 -11.47 -20.95 -32.63
N SER A 324 -10.53 -20.01 -32.45
CA SER A 324 -10.86 -18.59 -32.22
C SER A 324 -11.69 -17.98 -33.34
N GLY A 325 -12.82 -17.43 -32.94
CA GLY A 325 -13.71 -16.67 -33.80
C GLY A 325 -13.11 -15.34 -34.25
N PRO A 326 -13.78 -14.64 -35.18
CA PRO A 326 -13.29 -13.39 -35.75
C PRO A 326 -13.23 -12.26 -34.73
N ARG A 327 -14.08 -12.23 -33.70
CA ARG A 327 -14.04 -11.17 -32.68
C ARG A 327 -12.88 -11.34 -31.72
N GLU A 328 -12.65 -12.57 -31.29
CA GLU A 328 -11.51 -12.93 -30.45
C GLU A 328 -10.18 -12.62 -31.16
N LYS A 329 -10.05 -13.04 -32.42
CA LYS A 329 -8.86 -12.76 -33.25
C LYS A 329 -8.63 -11.26 -33.48
N MET A 330 -9.70 -10.51 -33.76
CA MET A 330 -9.57 -9.07 -33.97
C MET A 330 -9.16 -8.35 -32.69
N ALA A 331 -9.68 -8.75 -31.54
CA ALA A 331 -9.29 -8.21 -30.23
C ALA A 331 -7.81 -8.50 -29.92
N GLU A 332 -7.33 -9.71 -30.20
CA GLU A 332 -5.91 -10.09 -30.06
C GLU A 332 -5.01 -9.25 -30.98
N ILE A 333 -5.39 -9.14 -32.27
CA ILE A 333 -4.65 -8.31 -33.26
C ILE A 333 -4.63 -6.85 -32.83
N TYR A 334 -5.74 -6.32 -32.32
CA TYR A 334 -5.85 -4.95 -31.85
C TYR A 334 -4.86 -4.63 -30.71
N ILE A 335 -4.78 -5.49 -29.69
CA ILE A 335 -3.83 -5.32 -28.57
C ILE A 335 -2.38 -5.36 -29.10
N ARG A 336 -2.08 -6.29 -30.00
CA ARG A 336 -0.74 -6.42 -30.60
C ARG A 336 -0.34 -5.20 -31.44
N LEU A 337 -1.23 -4.73 -32.32
CA LEU A 337 -0.99 -3.55 -33.16
C LEU A 337 -0.78 -2.28 -32.33
N ALA A 338 -1.46 -2.16 -31.19
CA ALA A 338 -1.23 -1.07 -30.25
C ALA A 338 0.17 -1.11 -29.63
N GLY A 339 0.69 -2.30 -29.33
CA GLY A 339 2.07 -2.51 -28.88
C GLY A 339 3.14 -2.34 -29.96
N GLU A 340 2.81 -2.59 -31.23
CA GLU A 340 3.73 -2.40 -32.37
C GLU A 340 3.80 -0.94 -32.87
N GLY A 341 2.90 -0.07 -32.42
CA GLY A 341 2.91 1.34 -32.81
C GLY A 341 2.17 1.66 -34.12
N ASN A 342 1.34 0.74 -34.62
CA ASN A 342 0.61 0.92 -35.89
C ASN A 342 -0.66 1.79 -35.72
N TYR A 343 -0.49 3.11 -35.80
CA TYR A 343 -1.57 4.09 -35.62
C TYR A 343 -2.72 3.93 -36.62
N ASP A 344 -2.42 3.73 -37.92
CA ASP A 344 -3.43 3.74 -38.97
C ASP A 344 -4.40 2.56 -38.83
N SER A 345 -3.88 1.36 -38.56
CA SER A 345 -4.67 0.17 -38.32
C SER A 345 -5.53 0.29 -37.06
N VAL A 346 -4.94 0.74 -35.95
CA VAL A 346 -5.67 0.95 -34.67
C VAL A 346 -6.78 1.98 -34.84
N SER A 347 -6.52 3.08 -35.55
CA SER A 347 -7.53 4.11 -35.81
C SER A 347 -8.68 3.61 -36.69
N THR A 348 -8.39 2.70 -37.63
CA THR A 348 -9.41 2.10 -38.50
C THR A 348 -10.31 1.15 -37.72
N ILE A 349 -9.73 0.33 -36.84
CA ILE A 349 -10.47 -0.60 -35.98
C ILE A 349 -11.43 0.16 -35.05
N LEU A 350 -10.97 1.25 -34.42
CA LEU A 350 -11.79 2.06 -33.51
C LEU A 350 -12.87 2.86 -34.24
N ARG A 351 -12.58 3.45 -35.41
CA ARG A 351 -13.60 4.20 -36.18
C ARG A 351 -14.75 3.32 -36.69
N ARG A 352 -14.48 2.03 -36.90
CA ARG A 352 -15.47 1.05 -37.36
C ARG A 352 -16.16 0.30 -36.22
N ASP A 353 -15.86 0.64 -34.97
CA ASP A 353 -16.45 0.04 -33.77
C ASP A 353 -16.37 -1.51 -33.75
N LEU A 354 -15.25 -2.06 -34.26
CA LEU A 354 -15.09 -3.52 -34.38
C LEU A 354 -14.72 -4.17 -33.03
N VAL A 355 -14.06 -3.42 -32.16
CA VAL A 355 -13.50 -3.89 -30.89
C VAL A 355 -13.73 -2.82 -29.83
N HIS A 356 -14.11 -3.24 -28.62
CA HIS A 356 -14.21 -2.34 -27.48
C HIS A 356 -12.83 -1.80 -27.08
N VAL A 357 -12.71 -0.49 -26.84
CA VAL A 357 -11.43 0.18 -26.56
C VAL A 357 -10.65 -0.44 -25.39
N ASP A 358 -11.36 -0.86 -24.33
CA ASP A 358 -10.76 -1.49 -23.15
C ASP A 358 -10.78 -3.02 -23.19
N VAL A 359 -10.76 -3.64 -24.37
CA VAL A 359 -10.63 -5.10 -24.45
C VAL A 359 -9.32 -5.53 -23.77
N SER A 360 -9.40 -6.58 -22.97
CA SER A 360 -8.25 -7.15 -22.27
C SER A 360 -8.07 -8.64 -22.53
N ASP A 361 -6.85 -9.11 -22.36
CA ASP A 361 -6.50 -10.53 -22.41
C ASP A 361 -6.94 -11.28 -21.13
N LYS A 362 -6.57 -12.56 -21.04
CA LYS A 362 -6.81 -13.41 -19.87
C LYS A 362 -6.34 -12.78 -18.55
N GLY A 363 -5.24 -12.03 -18.54
CA GLY A 363 -4.65 -11.41 -17.34
C GLY A 363 -5.09 -9.96 -17.10
N GLY A 364 -6.04 -9.43 -17.88
CA GLY A 364 -6.47 -8.03 -17.78
C GLY A 364 -5.53 -7.04 -18.49
N PHE A 365 -4.61 -7.51 -19.32
CA PHE A 365 -3.72 -6.69 -20.13
C PHE A 365 -4.47 -6.12 -21.33
N ASN A 366 -4.48 -4.79 -21.50
CA ASN A 366 -5.26 -4.09 -22.52
C ASN A 366 -4.36 -3.39 -23.55
N ALA A 367 -4.95 -2.83 -24.59
CA ALA A 367 -4.22 -2.09 -25.63
C ALA A 367 -3.48 -0.84 -25.08
N LEU A 368 -4.01 -0.21 -24.02
CA LEU A 368 -3.36 0.93 -23.37
C LEU A 368 -2.06 0.49 -22.65
N HIS A 369 -2.06 -0.65 -21.97
CA HIS A 369 -0.88 -1.26 -21.36
C HIS A 369 0.19 -1.56 -22.41
N ALA A 370 -0.20 -2.20 -23.52
CA ALA A 370 0.70 -2.51 -24.64
C ALA A 370 1.36 -1.27 -25.25
N ALA A 371 0.58 -0.21 -25.50
CA ALA A 371 1.08 1.05 -26.04
C ALA A 371 1.97 1.80 -25.03
N ALA A 372 1.63 1.76 -23.74
CA ALA A 372 2.37 2.41 -22.66
C ALA A 372 3.76 1.79 -22.43
N ILE A 373 3.86 0.45 -22.49
CA ILE A 373 5.13 -0.29 -22.34
C ILE A 373 6.17 0.09 -23.39
N ASN A 374 5.72 0.34 -24.62
CA ASN A 374 6.55 0.67 -25.77
C ASN A 374 6.65 2.18 -26.05
N GLY A 375 6.03 3.02 -25.21
CA GLY A 375 6.12 4.48 -25.32
C GLY A 375 5.39 5.09 -26.53
N HIS A 376 4.34 4.43 -27.03
CA HIS A 376 3.62 4.87 -28.23
C HIS A 376 2.60 5.98 -27.95
N ASN A 377 3.10 7.19 -27.65
CA ASN A 377 2.33 8.37 -27.25
C ASN A 377 1.17 8.73 -28.19
N LYS A 378 1.32 8.55 -29.52
CA LYS A 378 0.25 8.82 -30.49
C LYS A 378 -0.93 7.86 -30.33
N ILE A 379 -0.66 6.58 -30.08
CA ILE A 379 -1.69 5.57 -29.85
C ILE A 379 -2.35 5.80 -28.51
N ILE A 380 -1.58 6.10 -27.46
CA ILE A 380 -2.12 6.42 -26.13
C ILE A 380 -3.13 7.58 -26.21
N ASN A 381 -2.79 8.66 -26.91
CA ASN A 381 -3.74 9.76 -27.14
C ASN A 381 -5.00 9.29 -27.86
N LEU A 382 -4.86 8.51 -28.94
CA LEU A 382 -6.00 7.97 -29.68
C LEU A 382 -6.91 7.10 -28.80
N LEU A 383 -6.34 6.19 -28.00
CA LEU A 383 -7.09 5.31 -27.10
C LEU A 383 -7.86 6.13 -26.06
N LEU A 384 -7.21 7.10 -25.42
CA LEU A 384 -7.81 7.94 -24.40
C LEU A 384 -8.89 8.88 -24.99
N ASP A 385 -8.69 9.40 -26.20
CA ASP A 385 -9.69 10.20 -26.91
C ASP A 385 -10.95 9.37 -27.26
N ASN A 386 -10.81 8.05 -27.43
CA ASN A 386 -11.91 7.11 -27.65
C ASN A 386 -12.48 6.51 -26.33
N GLY A 387 -12.11 7.07 -25.17
CA GLY A 387 -12.70 6.70 -23.89
C GLY A 387 -12.04 5.51 -23.18
N ALA A 388 -10.80 5.16 -23.52
CA ALA A 388 -10.05 4.14 -22.78
C ALA A 388 -9.91 4.52 -21.30
N GLY A 389 -10.11 3.54 -20.42
CA GLY A 389 -9.97 3.71 -18.98
C GLY A 389 -8.50 3.84 -18.56
N VAL A 390 -8.02 5.07 -18.36
CA VAL A 390 -6.62 5.37 -17.99
C VAL A 390 -6.14 4.67 -16.72
N ASN A 391 -7.07 4.40 -15.79
CA ASN A 391 -6.80 3.83 -14.47
C ASN A 391 -7.18 2.34 -14.36
N LYS A 392 -7.48 1.67 -15.48
CA LYS A 392 -7.74 0.23 -15.47
C LYS A 392 -6.45 -0.52 -15.16
N CYS A 393 -6.53 -1.48 -14.23
CA CYS A 393 -5.42 -2.35 -13.88
C CYS A 393 -5.58 -3.74 -14.50
N ASN A 394 -4.45 -4.42 -14.70
CA ASN A 394 -4.43 -5.87 -14.92
C ASN A 394 -4.76 -6.62 -13.61
N ASP A 395 -4.83 -7.96 -13.66
CA ASP A 395 -5.12 -8.79 -12.49
C ASP A 395 -4.06 -8.72 -11.39
N GLU A 396 -2.83 -8.34 -11.75
CA GLU A 396 -1.73 -8.09 -10.81
C GLU A 396 -1.83 -6.70 -10.16
N GLY A 397 -2.87 -5.92 -10.49
CA GLY A 397 -3.08 -4.58 -9.95
C GLY A 397 -2.23 -3.49 -10.60
N LEU A 398 -1.52 -3.78 -11.70
CA LEU A 398 -0.70 -2.83 -12.43
C LEU A 398 -1.55 -1.98 -13.40
N SER A 399 -1.41 -0.65 -13.29
CA SER A 399 -1.94 0.31 -14.25
C SER A 399 -0.94 0.58 -15.38
N ALA A 400 -1.40 1.24 -16.45
CA ALA A 400 -0.50 1.72 -17.51
C ALA A 400 0.63 2.60 -16.96
N LEU A 401 0.34 3.43 -15.96
CA LEU A 401 1.34 4.28 -15.30
C LEU A 401 2.35 3.44 -14.50
N SER A 402 1.90 2.47 -13.71
CA SER A 402 2.81 1.65 -12.90
C SER A 402 3.72 0.77 -13.77
N LEU A 403 3.20 0.26 -14.90
CA LEU A 403 4.00 -0.46 -15.91
C LEU A 403 5.09 0.43 -16.51
N CYS A 404 4.76 1.66 -16.92
CA CYS A 404 5.77 2.61 -17.42
C CYS A 404 6.83 2.94 -16.36
N MET A 405 6.43 3.15 -15.11
CA MET A 405 7.36 3.45 -14.01
C MET A 405 8.30 2.28 -13.73
N LEU A 406 7.79 1.05 -13.73
CA LEU A 406 8.57 -0.17 -13.52
C LEU A 406 9.66 -0.33 -14.58
N LEU A 407 9.34 -0.04 -15.84
CA LEU A 407 10.29 -0.15 -16.95
C LEU A 407 11.25 1.04 -17.05
N TYR A 408 10.83 2.22 -16.60
CA TYR A 408 11.66 3.42 -16.62
C TYR A 408 12.70 3.43 -15.49
N TYR A 409 12.33 2.99 -14.29
CA TYR A 409 13.23 2.94 -13.14
C TYR A 409 13.83 1.55 -12.96
N ASN A 410 15.06 1.38 -13.41
CA ASN A 410 15.89 0.20 -13.16
C ASN A 410 16.56 0.27 -11.76
N GLU A 411 16.92 -0.88 -11.17
CA GLU A 411 17.50 -0.95 -9.80
C GLU A 411 18.74 -0.06 -9.64
N LYS A 412 19.56 0.04 -10.69
CA LYS A 412 20.76 0.89 -10.73
C LYS A 412 20.44 2.38 -10.59
N SER A 413 19.23 2.81 -10.93
CA SER A 413 18.79 4.20 -10.78
C SER A 413 18.44 4.54 -9.34
N PHE A 414 18.18 3.55 -8.47
CA PHE A 414 17.84 3.81 -7.08
C PHE A 414 19.06 4.19 -6.25
N ARG A 415 18.91 5.28 -5.49
CA ARG A 415 19.93 5.76 -4.58
C ARG A 415 19.93 4.94 -3.30
N LEU A 416 21.13 4.62 -2.80
CA LEU A 416 21.29 4.04 -1.47
C LEU A 416 20.74 5.00 -0.43
N ASN A 417 19.92 4.48 0.49
CA ASN A 417 19.25 5.28 1.51
C ASN A 417 19.36 4.62 2.89
N VAL A 418 19.32 5.44 3.93
CA VAL A 418 19.43 5.00 5.34
C VAL A 418 18.12 4.35 5.84
N ALA A 419 16.98 4.65 5.21
CA ALA A 419 15.67 4.15 5.61
C ALA A 419 15.56 2.63 5.44
N GLU A 420 15.98 2.13 4.27
CA GLU A 420 15.92 0.72 3.88
C GLU A 420 17.22 -0.04 4.21
N ARG A 421 18.28 0.68 4.60
CA ARG A 421 19.60 0.13 4.97
C ARG A 421 20.20 -0.77 3.90
N ASN A 422 20.11 -0.34 2.64
CA ASN A 422 20.94 -0.90 1.56
C ASN A 422 22.40 -0.41 1.74
N PHE A 423 23.01 -0.69 2.89
CA PHE A 423 24.45 -0.51 3.06
C PHE A 423 25.13 -1.65 2.29
N VAL A 424 25.54 -1.37 1.06
CA VAL A 424 26.70 -2.08 0.54
C VAL A 424 27.83 -1.72 1.50
N GLN A 425 28.36 -2.70 2.24
CA GLN A 425 29.57 -2.49 3.02
C GLN A 425 30.62 -1.93 2.07
N CYS A 426 31.18 -0.78 2.42
CA CYS A 426 32.17 -0.04 1.62
C CYS A 426 33.48 -0.82 1.36
N GLU A 427 33.55 -2.08 1.82
CA GLU A 427 34.65 -3.02 1.63
C GLU A 427 34.57 -3.76 0.28
N ASP A 428 33.38 -3.94 -0.32
CA ASP A 428 33.25 -4.65 -1.61
C ASP A 428 33.55 -3.78 -2.84
N LEU A 429 33.48 -2.45 -2.72
CA LEU A 429 33.82 -1.51 -3.80
C LEU A 429 35.33 -1.36 -4.03
N LYS A 430 36.17 -1.86 -3.11
CA LYS A 430 37.63 -1.88 -3.29
C LYS A 430 38.14 -3.13 -4.01
N ASN A 431 37.29 -4.13 -4.25
CA ASN A 431 37.69 -5.40 -4.87
C ASN A 431 37.36 -5.51 -6.37
N MET A 432 36.80 -4.47 -7.00
CA MET A 432 36.72 -4.39 -8.46
C MET A 432 37.86 -3.54 -9.02
N GLU A 433 39.09 -4.03 -8.87
CA GLU A 433 40.15 -3.63 -9.80
C GLU A 433 39.92 -4.33 -11.14
N PHE A 434 39.87 -3.50 -12.18
CA PHE A 434 39.87 -3.82 -13.61
C PHE A 434 40.66 -5.10 -13.95
N SER A 435 39.95 -6.13 -14.43
CA SER A 435 40.56 -7.14 -15.30
C SER A 435 39.98 -6.99 -16.69
N SER A 436 40.70 -6.21 -17.49
CA SER A 436 40.57 -6.17 -18.93
C SER A 436 40.78 -7.57 -19.52
N GLY A 437 39.77 -8.07 -20.25
CA GLY A 437 39.95 -9.08 -21.29
C GLY A 437 39.24 -10.40 -21.05
N SER A 438 38.07 -10.58 -21.66
CA SER A 438 37.81 -11.62 -22.67
C SER A 438 36.33 -11.65 -23.06
N ASN A 439 36.09 -11.39 -24.35
CA ASN A 439 34.84 -11.77 -25.02
C ASN A 439 34.73 -13.29 -25.03
N GLN A 440 33.62 -13.85 -24.54
CA GLN A 440 33.03 -15.04 -25.15
C GLN A 440 31.54 -15.15 -24.81
N VAL A 441 30.76 -15.18 -25.88
CA VAL A 441 29.32 -15.39 -26.01
C VAL A 441 28.97 -16.85 -25.69
N LEU A 442 27.83 -17.08 -25.02
CA LEU A 442 26.87 -18.22 -25.11
C LEU A 442 25.81 -18.02 -23.99
N ASP A 443 24.49 -18.18 -24.11
CA ASP A 443 23.55 -18.21 -25.23
C ASP A 443 22.12 -18.04 -24.66
N SER A 444 21.28 -17.42 -25.48
CA SER A 444 19.83 -17.20 -25.53
C SER A 444 18.85 -17.80 -24.50
N GLN A 445 18.26 -16.91 -23.66
CA GLN A 445 16.81 -16.83 -23.42
C GLN A 445 16.36 -15.56 -22.63
N GLN A 446 17.00 -14.41 -22.85
CA GLN A 446 16.54 -13.13 -22.29
C GLN A 446 16.03 -12.24 -23.42
N ILE A 447 14.77 -11.81 -23.33
CA ILE A 447 14.21 -10.75 -24.16
C ILE A 447 15.09 -9.51 -23.93
N TYR A 448 15.86 -9.14 -24.96
CA TYR A 448 16.55 -7.88 -25.04
C TYR A 448 15.52 -6.75 -25.01
N ILE A 449 15.29 -6.14 -23.85
CA ILE A 449 14.86 -4.74 -23.82
C ILE A 449 16.15 -3.93 -24.04
N CYS A 450 16.41 -3.60 -25.29
CA CYS A 450 17.54 -2.76 -25.69
C CYS A 450 17.43 -1.39 -25.00
N GLU A 451 18.27 -1.11 -24.00
CA GLU A 451 18.40 0.21 -23.38
C GLU A 451 19.06 1.19 -24.38
N ASN A 452 18.28 1.73 -25.32
CA ASN A 452 18.64 2.91 -26.12
C ASN A 452 18.24 4.18 -25.35
N GLU A 453 19.12 5.19 -25.26
CA GLU A 453 18.84 6.47 -24.57
C GLU A 453 17.55 7.17 -25.07
N GLU A 454 17.25 7.06 -26.37
CA GLU A 454 16.04 7.58 -27.02
C GLU A 454 14.76 6.96 -26.42
N MET A 455 14.79 5.66 -26.08
CA MET A 455 13.65 4.96 -25.50
C MET A 455 13.38 5.36 -24.03
N VAL A 456 14.40 5.87 -23.33
CA VAL A 456 14.25 6.38 -21.95
C VAL A 456 13.54 7.75 -21.97
N GLU A 457 13.89 8.63 -22.91
CA GLU A 457 13.20 9.91 -23.10
C GLU A 457 11.73 9.70 -23.50
N ASP A 458 11.46 8.77 -24.43
CA ASP A 458 10.09 8.44 -24.85
C ASP A 458 9.21 7.93 -23.68
N ARG A 459 9.77 7.15 -22.76
CA ARG A 459 9.05 6.67 -21.56
C ARG A 459 8.74 7.78 -20.58
N ARG A 460 9.65 8.74 -20.38
CA ARG A 460 9.41 9.91 -19.52
C ARG A 460 8.28 10.78 -20.05
N ASP A 461 8.24 10.98 -21.37
CA ASP A 461 7.15 11.67 -22.04
C ASP A 461 5.84 10.92 -21.91
N THR A 462 5.89 9.58 -21.98
CA THR A 462 4.73 8.71 -21.76
C THR A 462 4.17 8.84 -20.34
N ILE A 463 5.02 8.82 -19.31
CA ILE A 463 4.63 9.04 -17.91
C ILE A 463 3.95 10.41 -17.77
N SER A 464 4.56 11.44 -18.35
CA SER A 464 4.03 12.80 -18.32
C SER A 464 2.68 12.90 -19.04
N LEU A 465 2.51 12.19 -20.15
CA LEU A 465 1.29 12.13 -20.93
C LEU A 465 0.16 11.46 -20.16
N LEU A 466 0.40 10.29 -19.56
CA LEU A 466 -0.59 9.55 -18.78
C LEU A 466 -1.08 10.38 -17.59
N LEU A 467 -0.17 10.99 -16.83
CA LEU A 467 -0.49 11.88 -15.72
C LEU A 467 -1.27 13.12 -16.20
N ARG A 468 -0.93 13.67 -17.36
CA ARG A 468 -1.67 14.78 -18.00
C ARG A 468 -3.11 14.42 -18.33
N ARG A 469 -3.35 13.18 -18.75
CA ARG A 469 -4.65 12.67 -19.18
C ARG A 469 -5.50 12.06 -18.05
N GLY A 470 -5.08 12.18 -16.79
CA GLY A 470 -5.87 11.80 -15.62
C GLY A 470 -5.52 10.45 -15.01
N ALA A 471 -4.33 9.90 -15.29
CA ALA A 471 -3.81 8.76 -14.56
C ALA A 471 -3.64 9.11 -13.08
N ASP A 472 -4.19 8.28 -12.18
CA ASP A 472 -4.09 8.44 -10.74
C ASP A 472 -2.78 7.80 -10.23
N PRO A 473 -1.86 8.58 -9.63
CA PRO A 473 -0.58 8.07 -9.14
C PRO A 473 -0.71 7.13 -7.93
N ASN A 474 -1.89 7.05 -7.31
CA ASN A 474 -2.16 6.21 -6.15
C ASN A 474 -2.65 4.79 -6.53
N ILE A 475 -2.77 4.50 -7.83
CA ILE A 475 -3.22 3.20 -8.34
C ILE A 475 -2.00 2.36 -8.77
N GLY A 476 -1.97 1.10 -8.31
CA GLY A 476 -0.88 0.16 -8.58
C GLY A 476 0.11 0.08 -7.42
N SER A 477 -0.23 -0.75 -6.42
CA SER A 477 0.58 -0.94 -5.21
C SER A 477 1.70 -1.96 -5.36
N ILE A 478 1.76 -2.67 -6.49
CA ILE A 478 2.71 -3.74 -6.75
C ILE A 478 3.70 -3.29 -7.83
N PRO A 479 5.03 -3.36 -7.63
CA PRO A 479 5.71 -3.68 -6.37
C PRO A 479 5.65 -2.53 -5.35
N MET A 480 5.40 -1.30 -5.78
CA MET A 480 5.20 -0.11 -4.94
C MET A 480 4.45 0.98 -5.70
N TYR A 481 3.93 1.99 -4.99
CA TYR A 481 3.25 3.13 -5.62
C TYR A 481 4.19 4.01 -6.44
N ALA A 482 3.66 4.68 -7.47
CA ALA A 482 4.42 5.52 -8.41
C ALA A 482 5.32 6.56 -7.73
N LEU A 483 4.85 7.14 -6.62
CA LEU A 483 5.62 8.12 -5.84
C LEU A 483 6.91 7.53 -5.25
N PHE A 484 6.91 6.27 -4.82
CA PHE A 484 8.10 5.64 -4.25
C PHE A 484 9.19 5.40 -5.30
N PHE A 485 8.82 5.03 -6.54
CA PHE A 485 9.78 4.89 -7.63
C PHE A 485 10.56 6.18 -7.88
N ALA A 486 9.84 7.30 -8.04
CA ALA A 486 10.44 8.60 -8.29
C ALA A 486 11.32 9.09 -7.12
N ILE A 487 10.87 8.87 -5.88
CA ILE A 487 11.66 9.22 -4.69
C ILE A 487 12.92 8.35 -4.59
N LYS A 488 12.82 7.02 -4.75
CA LYS A 488 13.99 6.12 -4.69
C LYS A 488 15.06 6.49 -5.74
N ALA A 489 14.64 6.92 -6.92
CA ALA A 489 15.53 7.39 -7.98
C ALA A 489 16.03 8.84 -7.79
N ALA A 490 15.52 9.55 -6.78
CA ALA A 490 15.76 10.98 -6.56
C ALA A 490 15.37 11.88 -7.74
N ASP A 491 14.33 11.52 -8.50
CA ASP A 491 13.81 12.34 -9.60
C ASP A 491 12.84 13.41 -9.09
N VAL A 492 13.39 14.59 -8.84
CA VAL A 492 12.62 15.77 -8.38
C VAL A 492 11.50 16.15 -9.33
N SER A 493 11.71 16.04 -10.65
CA SER A 493 10.75 16.52 -11.65
C SER A 493 9.51 15.63 -11.66
N THR A 494 9.72 14.31 -11.64
CA THR A 494 8.62 13.35 -11.60
C THR A 494 7.90 13.38 -10.26
N VAL A 495 8.60 13.55 -9.13
CA VAL A 495 7.96 13.75 -7.81
C VAL A 495 7.05 14.97 -7.82
N GLN A 496 7.54 16.11 -8.31
CA GLN A 496 6.72 17.33 -8.39
C GLN A 496 5.46 17.09 -9.23
N LEU A 497 5.61 16.47 -10.40
CA LEU A 497 4.49 16.18 -11.29
C LEU A 497 3.46 15.24 -10.61
N LEU A 498 3.91 14.20 -9.92
CA LEU A 498 3.04 13.27 -9.20
C LEU A 498 2.25 13.97 -8.09
N LEU A 499 2.90 14.84 -7.31
CA LEU A 499 2.25 15.62 -6.25
C LEU A 499 1.23 16.61 -6.80
N GLU A 500 1.55 17.30 -7.91
CA GLU A 500 0.60 18.16 -8.62
C GLU A 500 -0.64 17.40 -9.13
N ARG A 501 -0.51 16.09 -9.38
CA ARG A 501 -1.63 15.20 -9.79
C ARG A 501 -2.33 14.50 -8.63
N GLY A 502 -2.05 14.88 -7.38
CA GLY A 502 -2.76 14.36 -6.21
C GLY A 502 -2.18 13.05 -5.66
N ALA A 503 -0.88 12.80 -5.85
CA ALA A 503 -0.20 11.71 -5.15
C ALA A 503 -0.30 11.90 -3.62
N GLN A 504 -0.73 10.85 -2.94
CA GLN A 504 -0.86 10.81 -1.49
C GLN A 504 0.51 10.71 -0.82
N THR A 505 0.70 11.47 0.26
CA THR A 505 1.95 11.51 1.03
C THR A 505 1.89 10.64 2.29
N ASP A 506 0.73 10.13 2.66
CA ASP A 506 0.45 9.28 3.82
C ASP A 506 0.51 7.77 3.51
N ILE A 507 0.78 7.41 2.25
CA ILE A 507 0.93 6.03 1.80
C ILE A 507 2.08 5.35 2.56
N GLN A 508 1.89 4.07 2.92
CA GLN A 508 2.90 3.27 3.58
C GLN A 508 3.47 2.20 2.65
N LEU A 509 4.79 2.16 2.53
CA LEU A 509 5.53 1.10 1.86
C LEU A 509 5.96 0.05 2.88
N PRO A 510 5.57 -1.23 2.75
CA PRO A 510 6.11 -2.30 3.58
C PRO A 510 7.58 -2.55 3.22
N THR A 511 8.43 -2.58 4.25
CA THR A 511 9.85 -2.92 4.15
C THR A 511 10.19 -4.08 5.08
N LYS A 512 11.39 -4.65 4.96
CA LYS A 512 11.88 -5.75 5.81
C LYS A 512 11.80 -5.48 7.32
N HIS A 513 11.75 -4.21 7.74
CA HIS A 513 11.82 -3.79 9.14
C HIS A 513 10.61 -2.96 9.60
N GLY A 514 9.53 -2.93 8.82
CA GLY A 514 8.31 -2.17 9.14
C GLY A 514 7.79 -1.36 7.95
N THR A 515 6.86 -0.44 8.20
CA THR A 515 6.32 0.45 7.17
C THR A 515 7.02 1.80 7.15
N ILE A 516 7.23 2.38 5.96
CA ILE A 516 7.80 3.73 5.79
C ILE A 516 6.90 4.60 4.92
N THR A 517 6.93 5.91 5.14
CA THR A 517 6.19 6.89 4.30
C THR A 517 7.12 7.55 3.27
N PRO A 518 6.57 8.23 2.23
CA PRO A 518 7.37 8.99 1.28
C PRO A 518 8.34 9.98 1.95
N LEU A 519 7.91 10.65 3.02
CA LEU A 519 8.73 11.64 3.72
C LEU A 519 9.91 11.00 4.47
N HIS A 520 9.72 9.80 5.04
CA HIS A 520 10.79 9.02 5.64
C HIS A 520 11.89 8.71 4.62
N LEU A 521 11.48 8.21 3.44
CA LEU A 521 12.42 7.89 2.37
C LEU A 521 13.14 9.14 1.87
N ALA A 522 12.42 10.23 1.61
CA ALA A 522 12.99 11.50 1.17
C ALA A 522 14.02 12.08 2.14
N ALA A 523 13.71 12.08 3.45
CA ALA A 523 14.64 12.55 4.48
C ALA A 523 15.90 11.67 4.58
N ALA A 524 15.80 10.39 4.18
CA ALA A 524 16.90 9.43 4.18
C ALA A 524 17.76 9.44 2.89
N LEU A 525 17.35 10.16 1.84
CA LEU A 525 18.10 10.25 0.58
C LEU A 525 19.29 11.20 0.71
N PRO A 526 20.49 10.80 0.26
CA PRO A 526 21.63 11.70 0.16
C PRO A 526 21.46 12.72 -0.98
N GLY A 527 22.17 13.85 -0.90
CA GLY A 527 22.22 14.85 -1.96
C GLY A 527 21.20 15.99 -1.84
N VAL A 528 21.35 16.97 -2.74
CA VAL A 528 20.49 18.17 -2.83
C VAL A 528 19.08 17.82 -3.31
N GLU A 529 18.95 16.73 -4.08
CA GLU A 529 17.70 16.19 -4.57
C GLU A 529 16.81 15.72 -3.41
N GLY A 530 17.39 15.05 -2.41
CA GLY A 530 16.67 14.62 -1.20
C GLY A 530 16.10 15.80 -0.40
N VAL A 531 16.86 16.90 -0.28
CA VAL A 531 16.40 18.14 0.36
C VAL A 531 15.20 18.72 -0.40
N ARG A 532 15.30 18.80 -1.73
CA ARG A 532 14.24 19.36 -2.58
C ARG A 532 12.97 18.50 -2.57
N ILE A 533 13.11 17.17 -2.60
CA ILE A 533 11.97 16.24 -2.50
C ILE A 533 11.31 16.38 -1.13
N THR A 534 12.09 16.53 -0.05
CA THR A 534 11.56 16.76 1.30
C THR A 534 10.76 18.06 1.37
N GLU A 535 11.27 19.14 0.78
CA GLU A 535 10.55 20.43 0.66
C GLU A 535 9.21 20.27 -0.09
N LEU A 536 9.21 19.58 -1.23
CA LEU A 536 7.99 19.34 -2.02
C LEU A 536 6.95 18.53 -1.24
N LEU A 537 7.36 17.47 -0.54
CA LEU A 537 6.46 16.64 0.27
C LEU A 537 5.85 17.41 1.45
N LEU A 538 6.65 18.26 2.11
CA LEU A 538 6.17 19.10 3.21
C LEU A 538 5.18 20.17 2.72
N HIS A 539 5.40 20.75 1.54
CA HIS A 539 4.43 21.63 0.89
C HIS A 539 3.14 20.90 0.49
N ALA A 540 3.23 19.62 0.16
CA ALA A 540 2.08 18.74 -0.08
C ALA A 540 1.38 18.25 1.23
N ALA A 541 1.67 18.88 2.37
CA ALA A 541 1.07 18.60 3.68
C ALA A 541 1.38 17.19 4.23
N ALA A 542 2.55 16.62 3.91
CA ALA A 542 3.03 15.41 4.58
C ALA A 542 3.24 15.66 6.08
N ASP A 543 2.81 14.70 6.93
CA ASP A 543 3.01 14.78 8.38
C ASP A 543 4.48 14.51 8.75
N PRO A 544 5.23 15.51 9.28
CA PRO A 544 6.62 15.32 9.69
C PRO A 544 6.78 14.43 10.93
N ASN A 545 5.70 14.21 11.69
CA ASN A 545 5.68 13.40 12.91
C ASN A 545 5.13 11.99 12.69
N ALA A 546 4.83 11.62 11.43
CA ALA A 546 4.49 10.25 11.08
C ALA A 546 5.59 9.31 11.58
N LYS A 547 5.19 8.19 12.18
CA LYS A 547 6.10 7.18 12.73
C LYS A 547 6.16 5.99 11.79
N ALA A 548 7.36 5.52 11.47
CA ALA A 548 7.58 4.28 10.76
C ALA A 548 7.12 3.05 11.60
N GLY A 549 6.88 1.92 10.95
CA GLY A 549 6.48 0.66 11.60
C GLY A 549 7.64 -0.11 12.25
N ASP A 550 8.71 0.56 12.66
CA ASP A 550 9.98 -0.03 13.10
C ASP A 550 10.32 0.23 14.58
N GLY A 551 9.29 0.35 15.43
CA GLY A 551 9.44 0.65 16.86
C GLY A 551 10.27 -0.38 17.64
N ASP A 552 10.22 -1.66 17.24
CA ASP A 552 10.97 -2.74 17.91
C ASP A 552 12.45 -2.79 17.51
N TYR A 553 12.82 -2.04 16.46
CA TYR A 553 14.18 -2.08 15.95
C TYR A 553 15.16 -1.40 16.93
N ILE A 554 16.35 -2.00 17.07
CA ILE A 554 17.44 -1.50 17.92
C ILE A 554 18.50 -0.84 17.05
N TYR A 555 18.83 0.42 17.35
CA TYR A 555 19.89 1.19 16.71
C TYR A 555 21.22 0.40 16.70
N GLU A 556 21.82 0.19 15.51
CA GLU A 556 22.95 -0.74 15.32
C GLU A 556 24.13 -0.50 16.29
N PRO A 557 24.58 0.74 16.56
CA PRO A 557 25.64 0.99 17.53
C PRO A 557 25.33 0.53 18.96
N ASP A 558 24.04 0.37 19.30
CA ASP A 558 23.60 -0.12 20.61
C ASP A 558 23.34 -1.63 20.62
N ARG A 559 23.44 -2.31 19.47
CA ARG A 559 23.42 -3.78 19.40
C ARG A 559 24.72 -4.33 19.96
N VAL A 560 24.79 -4.35 21.28
CA VAL A 560 25.85 -5.04 21.99
C VAL A 560 25.55 -6.54 21.94
N GLU A 561 26.38 -7.31 21.23
CA GLU A 561 26.54 -8.74 21.52
C GLU A 561 26.94 -8.83 22.99
N ILE A 562 26.01 -9.11 23.90
CA ILE A 562 26.29 -9.17 25.34
C ILE A 562 27.34 -10.26 25.55
N PRO A 563 28.63 -9.94 25.79
CA PRO A 563 29.54 -10.96 26.24
C PRO A 563 29.14 -11.13 27.70
N ASN A 564 28.52 -12.28 28.01
CA ASN A 564 28.40 -12.73 29.38
C ASN A 564 29.72 -12.42 30.09
N THR A 565 29.65 -11.70 31.22
CA THR A 565 30.76 -11.20 32.07
C THR A 565 31.32 -9.79 31.77
N ILE A 566 30.62 -8.75 32.27
CA ILE A 566 31.26 -7.48 32.66
C ILE A 566 32.06 -7.74 33.95
N VAL A 567 33.36 -8.00 33.82
CA VAL A 567 34.29 -8.11 34.95
C VAL A 567 34.90 -6.73 35.21
N GLY A 568 34.75 -6.18 36.43
CA GLY A 568 35.69 -5.17 36.93
C GLY A 568 35.16 -3.85 37.47
N PHE A 569 33.89 -3.47 37.26
CA PHE A 569 33.35 -2.20 37.81
C PHE A 569 32.31 -2.44 38.93
N PRO A 570 32.63 -2.17 40.21
CA PRO A 570 31.68 -2.37 41.30
C PRO A 570 30.57 -1.31 41.25
N LEU A 571 29.34 -1.72 40.94
CA LEU A 571 28.14 -0.89 41.07
C LEU A 571 27.72 -0.79 42.55
N LYS A 572 28.45 0.03 43.32
CA LYS A 572 28.14 0.40 44.72
C LYS A 572 28.17 1.92 44.85
N SER A 573 27.12 2.49 45.44
CA SER A 573 27.04 3.92 45.82
C SER A 573 27.45 4.08 47.29
N PRO A 574 28.49 4.86 47.63
CA PRO A 574 28.97 4.99 49.01
C PRO A 574 28.14 5.93 49.90
N GLY A 575 27.12 6.60 49.35
CA GLY A 575 26.45 7.68 50.08
C GLY A 575 25.22 8.26 49.40
N GLY A 576 24.51 7.44 48.61
CA GLY A 576 23.20 7.82 48.06
C GLY A 576 23.20 9.05 47.15
N PHE A 577 24.33 9.51 46.59
CA PHE A 577 24.38 10.73 45.78
C PHE A 577 23.33 10.74 44.65
N GLY A 578 23.21 9.66 43.88
CA GLY A 578 22.15 9.52 42.87
C GLY A 578 20.74 9.32 43.44
N GLU A 579 20.61 8.73 44.62
CA GLU A 579 19.31 8.56 45.32
C GLU A 579 18.80 9.91 45.84
N ILE A 580 19.70 10.75 46.35
CA ILE A 580 19.44 12.14 46.75
C ILE A 580 18.99 12.94 45.51
N LEU A 581 19.72 12.85 44.40
CA LEU A 581 19.30 13.50 43.15
C LEU A 581 17.90 13.03 42.71
N GLN A 582 17.57 11.74 42.85
CA GLN A 582 16.26 11.20 42.53
C GLN A 582 15.13 11.67 43.45
N ILE A 583 15.43 12.16 44.66
CA ILE A 583 14.44 12.81 45.55
C ILE A 583 14.16 14.25 45.08
N PHE A 584 15.17 14.94 44.56
CA PHE A 584 15.08 16.34 44.15
C PHE A 584 14.60 16.54 42.71
N PHE A 585 14.85 15.58 41.83
CA PHE A 585 14.35 15.56 40.46
C PHE A 585 13.16 14.61 40.38
N ASP A 586 12.02 15.08 39.85
CA ASP A 586 10.83 14.26 39.65
C ASP A 586 11.19 12.95 38.94
N LYS A 587 10.44 11.87 39.22
CA LYS A 587 10.58 10.61 38.47
C LYS A 587 10.38 10.91 36.99
N THR A 588 11.49 11.00 36.26
CA THR A 588 11.52 11.23 34.83
C THR A 588 10.96 9.99 34.15
N ASN A 589 9.67 10.00 33.85
CA ASN A 589 9.07 8.96 33.01
C ASN A 589 9.68 9.11 31.62
N VAL A 590 10.26 8.04 31.11
CA VAL A 590 10.72 7.98 29.72
C VAL A 590 9.47 8.08 28.84
N PRO A 591 9.41 9.00 27.86
CA PRO A 591 8.31 9.08 26.91
C PRO A 591 8.05 7.74 26.21
N GLU A 592 6.81 7.53 25.77
CA GLU A 592 6.45 6.34 25.00
C GLU A 592 7.30 6.23 23.72
N GLU A 593 7.95 5.08 23.55
CA GLU A 593 8.75 4.78 22.38
C GLU A 593 7.84 4.50 21.17
N GLY A 594 8.24 4.99 20.00
CA GLY A 594 7.59 4.68 18.73
C GLY A 594 8.60 4.41 17.63
N GLY A 595 8.13 4.28 16.41
CA GLY A 595 9.01 4.17 15.24
C GLY A 595 9.74 5.47 14.91
N ARG A 596 10.70 5.38 13.98
CA ARG A 596 11.44 6.55 13.48
C ARG A 596 10.48 7.58 12.90
N THR A 597 10.80 8.85 13.11
CA THR A 597 10.22 9.96 12.34
C THR A 597 11.18 10.37 11.22
N ALA A 598 10.73 11.18 10.26
CA ALA A 598 11.59 11.74 9.22
C ALA A 598 12.82 12.48 9.80
N LEU A 599 12.63 13.15 10.95
CA LEU A 599 13.71 13.84 11.66
C LEU A 599 14.77 12.87 12.22
N HIS A 600 14.36 11.70 12.73
CA HIS A 600 15.31 10.65 13.13
C HIS A 600 16.13 10.17 11.93
N MET A 601 15.49 9.95 10.76
CA MET A 601 16.19 9.50 9.56
C MET A 601 17.21 10.51 9.06
N ALA A 602 16.87 11.80 9.07
CA ALA A 602 17.80 12.87 8.72
C ALA A 602 19.02 12.91 9.67
N CYS A 603 18.82 12.67 10.97
CA CYS A 603 19.92 12.74 11.97
C CYS A 603 20.88 11.54 11.93
N VAL A 604 20.44 10.39 11.41
CA VAL A 604 21.28 9.18 11.26
C VAL A 604 22.18 9.26 10.02
N ARG A 605 21.86 10.12 9.06
CA ARG A 605 22.67 10.30 7.86
C ARG A 605 24.09 10.78 8.19
N GLU A 606 25.06 10.20 7.48
CA GLU A 606 26.50 10.50 7.61
C GLU A 606 27.09 11.08 6.31
N ASP A 607 26.24 11.53 5.37
CA ASP A 607 26.64 12.08 4.08
C ASP A 607 27.12 13.55 4.20
N ASN A 608 26.39 14.52 3.65
CA ASN A 608 26.77 15.93 3.72
C ASN A 608 26.05 16.66 4.86
N PHE A 609 26.80 17.08 5.88
CA PHE A 609 26.26 17.79 7.04
C PHE A 609 25.51 19.10 6.70
N LYS A 610 25.81 19.76 5.58
CA LYS A 610 25.07 20.97 5.15
C LYS A 610 23.67 20.63 4.64
N GLU A 611 23.56 19.60 3.82
CA GLU A 611 22.28 19.13 3.26
C GLU A 611 21.39 18.51 4.35
N ILE A 612 22.00 17.77 5.30
CA ILE A 612 21.31 17.27 6.48
C ILE A 612 20.75 18.43 7.31
N ARG A 613 21.55 19.48 7.55
CA ARG A 613 21.10 20.68 8.27
C ARG A 613 19.91 21.32 7.56
N ASP A 614 19.95 21.44 6.23
CA ASP A 614 18.88 22.06 5.46
C ASP A 614 17.59 21.22 5.52
N THR A 615 17.71 19.88 5.43
CA THR A 615 16.61 18.93 5.63
C THR A 615 15.99 19.06 7.03
N ILE A 616 16.83 19.12 8.07
CA ILE A 616 16.38 19.29 9.47
C ILE A 616 15.66 20.62 9.65
N ASN A 617 16.20 21.71 9.09
CA ASN A 617 15.58 23.02 9.15
C ASN A 617 14.19 23.03 8.49
N LEU A 618 14.05 22.42 7.30
CA LEU A 618 12.76 22.25 6.64
C LEU A 618 11.76 21.48 7.53
N LEU A 619 12.17 20.35 8.10
CA LEU A 619 11.30 19.54 8.97
C LEU A 619 10.85 20.33 10.21
N LEU A 620 11.78 21.03 10.88
CA LEU A 620 11.48 21.82 12.08
C LEU A 620 10.56 23.00 11.79
N ASN A 621 10.77 23.71 10.66
CA ASN A 621 9.89 24.80 10.22
C ASN A 621 8.44 24.33 9.97
N HIS A 622 8.27 23.07 9.57
CA HIS A 622 6.97 22.43 9.39
C HIS A 622 6.44 21.74 10.68
N SER A 623 6.92 22.11 11.86
CA SER A 623 6.47 21.59 13.17
C SER A 623 6.82 20.12 13.45
N ALA A 624 7.95 19.62 12.94
CA ALA A 624 8.51 18.36 13.41
C ALA A 624 8.88 18.44 14.90
N ASN A 625 8.52 17.42 15.68
CA ASN A 625 8.82 17.35 17.10
C ASN A 625 10.23 16.76 17.34
N PRO A 626 11.17 17.54 17.91
CA PRO A 626 12.54 17.08 18.15
C PRO A 626 12.69 16.20 19.39
N ASN A 627 11.62 15.95 20.15
CA ASN A 627 11.64 15.26 21.44
C ASN A 627 10.91 13.90 21.42
N VAL A 628 10.69 13.33 20.22
CA VAL A 628 10.16 11.97 20.06
C VAL A 628 11.28 10.96 20.25
N LEU A 629 10.97 9.79 20.82
CA LEU A 629 11.96 8.72 21.03
C LEU A 629 11.78 7.56 20.05
N TRP A 630 12.90 7.06 19.53
CA TRP A 630 13.03 5.80 18.82
C TRP A 630 14.27 5.03 19.28
N SER A 631 14.13 3.74 19.59
CA SER A 631 15.21 2.92 20.16
C SER A 631 15.88 3.55 21.39
N GLY A 632 15.14 4.30 22.19
CA GLY A 632 15.66 5.04 23.33
C GLY A 632 16.42 6.33 22.98
N HIS A 633 16.59 6.67 21.71
CA HIS A 633 17.23 7.90 21.25
C HIS A 633 16.23 8.98 20.87
N SER A 634 16.62 10.24 21.04
CA SER A 634 15.97 11.39 20.43
C SER A 634 16.72 11.82 19.15
N PRO A 635 16.11 12.60 18.25
CA PRO A 635 16.82 13.20 17.11
C PRO A 635 18.09 13.92 17.51
N LEU A 636 18.08 14.64 18.65
CA LEU A 636 19.27 15.31 19.20
C LEU A 636 20.35 14.31 19.58
N SER A 637 20.01 13.22 20.26
CA SER A 637 21.02 12.23 20.65
C SER A 637 21.55 11.41 19.47
N LEU A 638 20.74 11.20 18.41
CA LEU A 638 21.20 10.61 17.15
C LEU A 638 22.13 11.55 16.38
N ALA A 639 21.82 12.84 16.27
CA ALA A 639 22.73 13.82 15.69
C ALA A 639 24.05 13.90 16.48
N VAL A 640 23.98 13.67 17.79
CA VAL A 640 25.17 13.54 18.63
C VAL A 640 25.92 12.23 18.33
N ALA A 641 25.23 11.10 18.13
CA ALA A 641 25.85 9.84 17.79
C ALA A 641 26.55 9.86 16.41
N SER A 642 25.91 10.45 15.39
CA SER A 642 26.44 10.56 14.02
C SER A 642 27.58 11.57 13.87
N GLY A 643 27.76 12.47 14.84
CA GLY A 643 28.82 13.48 14.80
C GLY A 643 28.45 14.76 14.05
N ASN A 644 27.18 14.96 13.70
CA ASN A 644 26.72 16.14 12.98
C ASN A 644 26.53 17.35 13.90
N ASP A 645 27.61 18.12 14.09
CA ASP A 645 27.62 19.33 14.90
C ASP A 645 26.67 20.44 14.41
N LEU A 646 26.40 20.52 13.10
CA LEU A 646 25.50 21.52 12.52
C LEU A 646 24.05 21.17 12.86
N ALA A 647 23.65 19.92 12.68
CA ALA A 647 22.34 19.41 13.07
C ALA A 647 22.07 19.65 14.57
N VAL A 648 23.06 19.40 15.43
CA VAL A 648 22.91 19.66 16.87
C VAL A 648 22.62 21.14 17.16
N LYS A 649 23.26 22.08 16.45
CA LYS A 649 22.97 23.52 16.64
C LYS A 649 21.52 23.85 16.27
N GLU A 650 21.07 23.37 15.11
CA GLU A 650 19.72 23.66 14.64
C GLU A 650 18.64 23.03 15.54
N LEU A 651 18.85 21.78 15.97
CA LEU A 651 17.91 21.09 16.86
C LEU A 651 17.78 21.83 18.21
N LEU A 652 18.90 22.24 18.81
CA LEU A 652 18.88 23.00 20.06
C LEU A 652 18.24 24.39 19.89
N ALA A 653 18.46 25.05 18.75
CA ALA A 653 17.83 26.34 18.46
C ALA A 653 16.30 26.24 18.30
N ASN A 654 15.78 25.08 17.90
CA ASN A 654 14.37 24.81 17.64
C ASN A 654 13.68 23.96 18.74
N GLY A 655 14.18 24.03 19.97
CA GLY A 655 13.48 23.46 21.13
C GLY A 655 13.69 21.96 21.39
N ALA A 656 14.78 21.38 20.89
CA ALA A 656 15.22 20.06 21.35
C ALA A 656 15.65 20.13 22.82
N ASP A 657 15.10 19.27 23.67
CA ASP A 657 15.42 19.21 25.09
C ASP A 657 16.69 18.37 25.34
N PRO A 658 17.81 18.96 25.78
CA PRO A 658 19.02 18.21 26.10
C PRO A 658 18.88 17.34 27.36
N ASN A 659 17.87 17.59 28.20
CA ASN A 659 17.58 16.87 29.44
C ASN A 659 16.49 15.80 29.27
N LEU A 660 16.03 15.55 28.05
CA LEU A 660 15.06 14.50 27.77
C LEU A 660 15.63 13.14 28.24
N PRO A 661 14.92 12.41 29.12
CA PRO A 661 15.35 11.09 29.57
C PRO A 661 15.30 10.09 28.41
N LEU A 662 16.46 9.54 28.08
CA LEU A 662 16.65 8.59 26.99
C LEU A 662 16.51 7.14 27.48
N GLY A 663 15.93 6.30 26.62
CA GLY A 663 15.65 4.89 26.89
C GLY A 663 16.85 3.95 26.67
N LYS A 664 16.60 2.64 26.80
CA LYS A 664 17.51 1.51 26.46
C LYS A 664 18.97 1.61 26.93
N GLY A 665 19.27 2.40 27.96
CA GLY A 665 20.60 2.55 28.53
C GLY A 665 21.43 3.71 27.96
N VAL A 666 20.86 4.54 27.09
CA VAL A 666 21.50 5.74 26.53
C VAL A 666 21.54 6.88 27.56
N GLY A 667 20.49 7.04 28.39
CA GLY A 667 20.47 7.96 29.53
C GLY A 667 20.03 9.39 29.19
N SER A 668 20.91 10.20 28.60
CA SER A 668 20.66 11.61 28.23
C SER A 668 21.47 12.04 27.00
N ALA A 669 21.21 13.22 26.43
CA ALA A 669 22.02 13.76 25.33
C ALA A 669 23.50 13.93 25.71
N LEU A 670 23.78 14.29 26.96
CA LEU A 670 25.15 14.32 27.52
C LEU A 670 25.76 12.92 27.57
N CYS A 671 25.01 11.91 28.00
CA CYS A 671 25.48 10.52 28.00
C CYS A 671 25.79 10.03 26.59
N ALA A 672 24.99 10.40 25.59
CA ALA A 672 25.29 10.10 24.19
C ALA A 672 26.61 10.76 23.75
N ALA A 673 26.85 12.04 24.10
CA ALA A 673 28.11 12.71 23.77
C ALA A 673 29.34 12.07 24.44
N LEU A 674 29.15 11.40 25.58
CA LEU A 674 30.20 10.74 26.37
C LEU A 674 30.33 9.23 26.08
N ASN A 675 29.44 8.66 25.28
CA ASN A 675 29.47 7.24 24.95
C ASN A 675 30.64 6.94 23.99
N ILE A 676 31.46 5.95 24.34
CA ILE A 676 32.60 5.53 23.53
C ILE A 676 32.18 4.83 22.24
N ASP A 677 30.98 4.25 22.20
CA ASP A 677 30.46 3.53 21.03
C ASP A 677 30.23 4.48 19.84
N TYR A 678 30.01 5.77 20.12
CA TYR A 678 29.80 6.82 19.12
C TYR A 678 31.11 7.57 18.78
N GLU A 679 32.27 6.93 18.98
CA GLU A 679 33.58 7.55 18.77
C GLU A 679 33.98 7.73 17.31
N ARG A 680 33.42 6.91 16.41
CA ARG A 680 33.90 6.75 15.03
C ARG A 680 33.82 8.01 14.17
N GLY A 681 33.01 9.01 14.54
CA GLY A 681 32.78 10.22 13.75
C GLY A 681 33.40 11.53 14.28
N ARG A 682 34.14 11.54 15.40
CA ARG A 682 34.62 12.80 16.01
C ARG A 682 36.05 12.76 16.53
N ALA A 683 36.81 13.81 16.22
CA ALA A 683 38.06 14.11 16.91
C ALA A 683 37.82 14.52 18.38
N SER A 684 38.77 14.20 19.26
CA SER A 684 38.67 14.43 20.71
C SER A 684 38.31 15.86 21.11
N HIS A 685 38.94 16.86 20.47
CA HIS A 685 38.70 18.27 20.77
C HIS A 685 37.27 18.74 20.40
N VAL A 686 36.69 18.16 19.34
CA VAL A 686 35.31 18.44 18.90
C VAL A 686 34.31 17.89 19.91
N ARG A 687 34.62 16.75 20.56
CA ARG A 687 33.75 16.19 21.60
C ARG A 687 33.68 17.07 22.85
N THR A 688 34.81 17.60 23.32
CA THR A 688 34.81 18.55 24.43
C THR A 688 33.97 19.78 24.10
N ALA A 689 34.13 20.33 22.90
CA ALA A 689 33.32 21.46 22.42
C ALA A 689 31.82 21.12 22.29
N MET A 690 31.48 19.87 21.97
CA MET A 690 30.10 19.40 21.94
C MET A 690 29.48 19.34 23.34
N VAL A 691 30.20 18.80 24.32
CA VAL A 691 29.76 18.81 25.73
C VAL A 691 29.51 20.25 26.19
N ASP A 692 30.46 21.16 25.94
CA ASP A 692 30.30 22.58 26.30
C ASP A 692 29.09 23.22 25.61
N ARG A 693 28.79 22.82 24.37
CA ARG A 693 27.61 23.30 23.64
C ARG A 693 26.31 22.83 24.28
N LEU A 694 26.23 21.55 24.65
CA LEU A 694 25.06 21.00 25.35
C LEU A 694 24.84 21.70 26.70
N ILE A 695 25.91 21.92 27.48
CA ILE A 695 25.84 22.65 28.75
C ILE A 695 25.34 24.08 28.54
N LYS A 696 25.87 24.79 27.54
CA LYS A 696 25.39 26.14 27.19
C LYS A 696 23.91 26.17 26.78
N ALA A 697 23.41 25.08 26.18
CA ALA A 697 22.00 24.92 25.83
C ALA A 697 21.11 24.46 27.00
N GLY A 698 21.65 24.36 28.23
CA GLY A 698 20.89 24.04 29.43
C GLY A 698 20.93 22.56 29.82
N ALA A 699 21.86 21.76 29.30
CA ALA A 699 22.03 20.38 29.73
C ALA A 699 22.50 20.30 31.20
N ASN A 700 21.82 19.47 32.00
CA ASN A 700 22.05 19.32 33.43
C ASN A 700 23.02 18.16 33.72
N MET A 701 24.22 18.48 34.19
CA MET A 701 25.22 17.48 34.60
C MET A 701 24.78 16.59 35.77
N LEU A 702 23.85 17.09 36.60
CA LEU A 702 23.34 16.42 37.80
C LEU A 702 22.02 15.69 37.55
N MET A 703 21.56 15.60 36.30
CA MET A 703 20.40 14.80 35.93
C MET A 703 20.60 13.34 36.37
N PRO A 704 19.65 12.74 37.11
CA PRO A 704 19.79 11.37 37.59
C PRO A 704 19.72 10.39 36.42
N ILE A 705 20.79 9.63 36.21
CA ILE A 705 20.92 8.65 35.13
C ILE A 705 20.96 7.25 35.71
N THR A 706 20.09 6.39 35.19
CA THR A 706 20.03 4.99 35.61
C THR A 706 21.07 4.17 34.85
N ILE A 707 22.09 3.69 35.55
CA ILE A 707 23.12 2.80 35.01
C ILE A 707 22.70 1.36 35.33
N ARG A 708 22.41 0.56 34.29
CA ARG A 708 22.01 -0.84 34.42
C ARG A 708 23.21 -1.76 34.22
N GLY A 709 23.57 -2.53 35.25
CA GLY A 709 24.51 -3.64 35.14
C GLY A 709 23.80 -5.00 35.18
N VAL A 710 24.56 -6.07 34.95
CA VAL A 710 24.04 -7.47 34.85
C VAL A 710 23.23 -7.92 36.08
N LYS A 711 23.58 -7.44 37.28
CA LYS A 711 22.94 -7.87 38.56
C LYS A 711 22.38 -6.73 39.41
N LYS A 712 22.69 -5.48 39.09
CA LYS A 712 22.33 -4.31 39.91
C LYS A 712 22.09 -3.09 39.01
N THR A 713 21.09 -2.31 39.37
CA THR A 713 20.83 -0.98 38.83
C THR A 713 21.24 0.06 39.86
N VAL A 714 21.92 1.13 39.43
CA VAL A 714 22.36 2.23 40.31
C VAL A 714 22.06 3.55 39.60
N VAL A 715 21.59 4.55 40.35
CA VAL A 715 21.39 5.90 39.85
C VAL A 715 22.66 6.71 40.11
N GLY A 716 23.15 7.40 39.09
CA GLY A 716 24.33 8.26 39.14
C GLY A 716 24.17 9.48 38.24
N THR A 717 25.29 10.07 37.83
CA THR A 717 25.35 11.24 36.94
C THR A 717 25.91 10.90 35.56
N ALA A 718 25.91 11.88 34.65
CA ALA A 718 26.54 11.76 33.33
C ALA A 718 28.03 11.40 33.44
N THR A 719 28.70 11.90 34.48
CA THR A 719 30.10 11.56 34.78
C THR A 719 30.26 10.11 35.21
N ASP A 720 29.38 9.59 36.06
CA ASP A 720 29.40 8.18 36.44
C ASP A 720 29.12 7.27 35.24
N TYR A 721 28.22 7.67 34.34
CA TYR A 721 27.95 6.97 33.08
C TYR A 721 29.17 6.94 32.16
N ALA A 722 29.86 8.07 31.98
CA ALA A 722 31.06 8.16 31.16
C ALA A 722 32.18 7.24 31.68
N TYR A 723 32.41 7.21 32.99
CA TYR A 723 33.35 6.27 33.59
C TYR A 723 32.90 4.83 33.41
N TYR A 724 31.61 4.53 33.61
CA TYR A 724 31.07 3.19 33.41
C TYR A 724 31.33 2.68 31.99
N LYS A 725 31.02 3.48 30.96
CA LYS A 725 31.30 3.16 29.55
C LYS A 725 32.80 3.05 29.27
N TYR A 726 33.61 3.97 29.77
CA TYR A 726 35.07 3.91 29.61
C TYR A 726 35.67 2.60 30.14
N PHE A 727 35.22 2.10 31.29
CA PHE A 727 35.72 0.85 31.87
C PHE A 727 35.19 -0.43 31.21
N GLN A 728 34.20 -0.34 30.31
CA GLN A 728 33.78 -1.48 29.47
C GLN A 728 34.83 -1.80 28.40
N ASP A 729 35.60 -0.82 27.95
CA ASP A 729 36.69 -1.02 27.00
C ASP A 729 37.87 -1.74 27.68
N LYS A 730 37.90 -3.07 27.53
CA LYS A 730 38.99 -3.92 28.03
C LYS A 730 40.34 -3.61 27.38
N ARG A 731 40.35 -3.13 26.13
CA ARG A 731 41.57 -2.87 25.37
C ARG A 731 42.32 -1.68 25.93
N ILE A 732 41.60 -0.58 26.19
CA ILE A 732 42.22 0.70 26.58
C ILE A 732 42.24 0.88 28.10
N ALA A 733 41.14 0.59 28.81
CA ALA A 733 41.03 0.96 30.22
C ALA A 733 41.78 0.01 31.18
N HIS A 734 41.98 -1.25 30.80
CA HIS A 734 42.61 -2.28 31.64
C HIS A 734 44.06 -2.60 31.27
N THR A 735 44.54 -2.05 30.16
CA THR A 735 45.93 -2.24 29.71
C THR A 735 46.83 -1.15 30.30
N PRO A 736 47.97 -1.50 30.92
CA PRO A 736 48.93 -0.51 31.40
C PRO A 736 49.41 0.43 30.27
N TYR A 737 49.55 1.73 30.55
CA TYR A 737 49.84 2.76 29.54
C TYR A 737 51.06 2.45 28.64
N HIS A 738 52.10 1.83 29.20
CA HIS A 738 53.31 1.47 28.45
C HIS A 738 53.09 0.29 27.48
N ALA A 739 52.08 -0.54 27.71
CA ALA A 739 51.70 -1.66 26.84
C ALA A 739 50.70 -1.29 25.73
N LEU A 740 50.19 -0.05 25.73
CA LEU A 740 49.32 0.47 24.66
C LEU A 740 50.11 0.82 23.40
N SER A 741 49.49 0.62 22.24
CA SER A 741 49.99 1.11 20.94
C SER A 741 50.02 2.65 20.91
N PRO A 742 50.79 3.29 20.01
CA PRO A 742 50.79 4.75 19.89
C PRO A 742 49.37 5.34 19.67
N GLU A 743 48.56 4.73 18.81
CA GLU A 743 47.18 5.16 18.53
C GLU A 743 46.26 4.97 19.75
N ASP A 744 46.43 3.87 20.49
CA ASP A 744 45.67 3.64 21.73
C ASP A 744 46.10 4.60 22.85
N ARG A 745 47.37 5.03 22.88
CA ARG A 745 47.84 6.06 23.83
C ARG A 745 47.21 7.41 23.53
N ASP A 746 47.09 7.78 22.26
CA ASP A 746 46.41 9.02 21.86
C ASP A 746 44.93 8.98 22.23
N THR A 747 44.26 7.85 21.96
CA THR A 747 42.86 7.60 22.37
C THR A 747 42.70 7.64 23.88
N PHE A 748 43.61 7.02 24.63
CA PHE A 748 43.64 7.06 26.09
C PHE A 748 43.77 8.48 26.62
N ASN A 749 44.71 9.26 26.07
CA ASN A 749 44.96 10.64 26.47
C ASN A 749 43.77 11.55 26.14
N ALA A 750 43.17 11.37 24.97
CA ALA A 750 41.95 12.05 24.53
C ALA A 750 40.77 11.79 25.48
N ARG A 751 40.46 10.52 25.77
CA ARG A 751 39.38 10.13 26.69
C ARG A 751 39.65 10.62 28.10
N LYS A 752 40.89 10.56 28.57
CA LYS A 752 41.27 11.08 29.89
C LYS A 752 41.07 12.60 29.98
N LYS A 753 41.45 13.36 28.95
CA LYS A 753 41.22 14.81 28.89
C LYS A 753 39.72 15.15 28.96
N LEU A 754 38.89 14.37 28.27
CA LEU A 754 37.43 14.50 28.35
C LEU A 754 36.89 14.19 29.76
N LEU A 755 37.36 13.11 30.39
CA LEU A 755 36.97 12.72 31.75
C LEU A 755 37.37 13.77 32.79
N ASP A 756 38.56 14.35 32.66
CA ASP A 756 39.02 15.44 33.54
C ASP A 756 38.12 16.69 33.35
N HIS A 757 37.73 17.02 32.11
CA HIS A 757 36.84 18.14 31.79
C HIS A 757 35.42 17.97 32.36
N ILE A 758 34.79 16.81 32.17
CA ILE A 758 33.45 16.56 32.76
C ILE A 758 33.51 16.52 34.30
N GLY A 759 34.65 16.11 34.87
CA GLY A 759 34.91 16.18 36.30
C GLY A 759 34.82 17.61 36.83
N SER A 760 35.46 18.57 36.15
CA SER A 760 35.31 20.00 36.47
C SER A 760 33.88 20.50 36.32
N LEU A 761 33.19 20.17 35.22
CA LEU A 761 31.81 20.59 34.99
C LEU A 761 30.85 20.06 36.07
N THR A 762 31.02 18.82 36.50
CA THR A 762 30.21 18.23 37.58
C THR A 762 30.41 18.97 38.89
N ARG A 763 31.66 19.27 39.24
CA ARG A 763 31.98 20.02 40.45
C ARG A 763 31.37 21.43 40.40
N ASP A 764 31.51 22.12 39.28
CA ASP A 764 30.98 23.48 39.12
C ASP A 764 29.45 23.48 39.24
N ALA A 765 28.78 22.47 38.67
CA ALA A 765 27.34 22.27 38.81
C ALA A 765 26.91 21.99 40.26
N VAL A 766 27.65 21.13 41.00
CA VAL A 766 27.36 20.90 42.43
C VAL A 766 27.56 22.17 43.24
N ASN A 767 28.65 22.90 43.02
CA ASN A 767 28.93 24.16 43.70
C ASN A 767 27.89 25.24 43.41
N GLN A 768 27.33 25.27 42.20
CA GLN A 768 26.21 26.14 41.87
C GLN A 768 24.93 25.72 42.63
N MET A 769 24.60 24.43 42.61
CA MET A 769 23.41 23.91 43.27
C MET A 769 23.46 24.10 44.80
N GLU A 770 24.60 23.85 45.43
CA GLU A 770 24.81 24.11 46.87
C GLU A 770 24.64 25.59 47.23
N ARG A 771 25.04 26.51 46.34
CA ARG A 771 24.80 27.95 46.51
C ARG A 771 23.32 28.31 46.41
N GLU A 772 22.64 27.82 45.38
CA GLU A 772 21.19 28.03 45.21
C GLU A 772 20.39 27.47 46.40
N TRP A 773 20.83 26.35 46.99
CA TRP A 773 20.21 25.77 48.17
C TRP A 773 20.46 26.58 49.44
N ALA A 774 21.68 27.10 49.61
CA ALA A 774 22.01 27.99 50.71
C ALA A 774 21.15 29.26 50.67
N ASP A 775 20.93 29.83 49.48
CA ASP A 775 20.08 31.01 49.29
C ASP A 775 18.59 30.72 49.57
N LYS A 776 18.12 29.49 49.29
CA LYS A 776 16.75 29.04 49.55
C LYS A 776 16.54 28.48 50.97
N GLY A 777 17.58 28.38 51.79
CA GLY A 777 17.50 27.81 53.14
C GLY A 777 17.18 26.31 53.20
N ILE A 778 17.38 25.57 52.11
CA ILE A 778 17.05 24.14 52.01
C ILE A 778 18.22 23.31 52.58
N THR A 779 17.94 22.41 53.53
CA THR A 779 18.95 21.48 54.06
C THR A 779 18.75 20.07 53.49
N PRO A 780 19.82 19.33 53.12
CA PRO A 780 19.72 18.01 52.48
C PRO A 780 19.19 16.86 53.38
N GLY A 781 18.55 17.17 54.52
CA GLY A 781 18.02 16.18 55.47
C GLY A 781 16.69 16.57 56.13
N GLY A 782 16.03 17.66 55.69
CA GLY A 782 14.84 18.21 56.34
C GLY A 782 13.57 18.08 55.52
N LEU A 783 13.04 16.86 55.35
CA LEU A 783 11.65 16.64 54.91
C LEU A 783 11.12 15.37 55.59
N GLY A 784 10.71 15.54 56.84
CA GLY A 784 10.16 14.48 57.67
C GLY A 784 9.86 14.92 59.10
N SER A 785 9.14 16.03 59.28
CA SER A 785 8.27 16.25 60.46
C SER A 785 7.53 17.58 60.35
N SER A 786 6.26 17.50 60.02
CA SER A 786 5.29 18.51 60.39
C SER A 786 5.03 18.41 61.90
N GLN A 787 5.83 19.12 62.71
CA GLN A 787 5.46 19.75 63.98
C GLN A 787 6.73 20.27 64.65
N ALA A 788 6.84 21.60 64.71
CA ALA A 788 7.85 22.27 65.50
C ALA A 788 7.50 22.13 66.98
N ASP A 789 8.41 21.54 67.75
CA ASP A 789 8.56 21.85 69.16
C ASP A 789 9.93 22.51 69.31
N GLU A 790 9.91 23.79 69.66
CA GLU A 790 11.10 24.60 69.93
C GLU A 790 11.82 24.04 71.16
N ARG A 791 13.02 23.49 70.97
CA ARG A 791 14.09 23.51 71.97
C ARG A 791 15.44 23.11 71.36
N ASN A 792 16.40 24.02 71.55
CA ASN A 792 17.82 23.87 71.28
C ASN A 792 18.35 22.42 71.37
N VAL A 793 18.71 21.87 70.21
CA VAL A 793 19.71 20.81 70.08
C VAL A 793 20.66 21.25 68.96
N LEU A 794 21.93 21.42 69.30
CA LEU A 794 23.04 21.54 68.36
C LEU A 794 22.99 20.36 67.37
N LEU A 795 22.51 20.60 66.14
CA LEU A 795 22.43 19.59 65.08
C LEU A 795 23.60 19.75 64.08
N PRO A 796 24.09 18.64 63.49
CA PRO A 796 25.45 18.54 62.96
C PRO A 796 25.62 19.21 61.59
N ARG A 797 26.86 19.64 61.31
CA ARG A 797 27.37 20.17 60.03
C ARG A 797 26.86 19.40 58.79
N LYS A 798 26.31 20.15 57.81
CA LYS A 798 26.27 19.91 56.35
C LYS A 798 26.42 18.44 55.91
N GLU A 799 25.33 17.75 55.59
CA GLU A 799 25.41 16.54 54.76
C GLU A 799 25.66 16.96 53.30
N ALA A 800 26.92 17.26 52.98
CA ALA A 800 27.36 17.60 51.64
C ALA A 800 27.25 16.40 50.70
N PHE A 801 27.05 16.68 49.42
CA PHE A 801 27.03 15.67 48.37
C PHE A 801 28.31 14.81 48.37
N LYS A 802 28.15 13.49 48.46
CA LYS A 802 29.27 12.54 48.52
C LYS A 802 29.73 12.11 47.14
N TYR A 803 30.69 12.83 46.56
CA TYR A 803 31.35 12.51 45.30
C TYR A 803 32.85 12.83 45.35
N CYS A 804 33.63 12.34 44.38
CA CYS A 804 35.06 12.67 44.29
C CYS A 804 35.25 14.08 43.72
N TYR A 805 35.86 14.97 44.50
CA TYR A 805 36.03 16.38 44.13
C TYR A 805 36.95 16.63 42.92
N GLN A 806 37.84 15.68 42.61
CA GLN A 806 38.70 15.79 41.41
C GLN A 806 38.03 15.23 40.16
N CYS A 807 37.50 14.01 40.22
CA CYS A 807 37.06 13.27 39.04
C CYS A 807 35.54 13.18 38.89
N GLY A 808 34.77 13.82 39.76
CA GLY A 808 33.30 13.84 39.71
C GLY A 808 32.61 12.51 40.06
N ARG A 809 33.34 11.40 40.19
CA ARG A 809 32.75 10.06 40.43
C ARG A 809 32.06 9.95 41.78
N SER A 810 30.83 9.45 41.75
CA SER A 810 30.05 9.03 42.92
C SER A 810 29.84 7.51 42.97
N ILE A 811 29.94 6.80 41.83
CA ILE A 811 29.73 5.35 41.73
C ILE A 811 31.04 4.57 41.61
N GLY A 812 31.10 3.43 42.31
CA GLY A 812 32.19 2.45 42.17
C GLY A 812 33.52 2.93 42.70
N VAL A 813 33.49 3.88 43.65
CA VAL A 813 34.65 4.45 44.33
C VAL A 813 34.50 4.34 45.85
N LYS A 814 35.62 4.26 46.58
CA LYS A 814 35.62 4.47 48.03
C LYS A 814 36.06 5.91 48.29
N LEU A 815 35.18 6.71 48.86
CA LEU A 815 35.44 8.12 49.14
C LEU A 815 36.14 8.28 50.50
N THR A 816 37.23 9.04 50.51
CA THR A 816 37.97 9.40 51.71
C THR A 816 37.87 10.90 51.96
N PRO A 817 37.41 11.35 53.15
CA PRO A 817 37.29 12.77 53.45
C PRO A 817 38.66 13.42 53.65
N CYS A 818 38.74 14.72 53.38
CA CYS A 818 39.89 15.54 53.76
C CYS A 818 40.03 15.58 55.30
N LEU A 819 41.24 15.39 55.80
CA LEU A 819 41.54 15.39 57.24
C LEU A 819 41.47 16.79 57.89
N ARG A 820 41.35 17.86 57.09
CA ARG A 820 41.28 19.25 57.58
C ARG A 820 39.85 19.79 57.58
N CYS A 821 39.22 19.87 56.41
CA CYS A 821 37.89 20.46 56.29
C CYS A 821 36.73 19.45 56.45
N HIS A 822 37.01 18.14 56.38
CA HIS A 822 36.02 17.04 56.40
C HIS A 822 34.86 17.12 55.39
N SER A 823 34.82 18.15 54.56
CA SER A 823 33.70 18.47 53.65
C SER A 823 33.95 17.98 52.23
N ILE A 824 35.23 17.84 51.85
CA ILE A 824 35.65 17.42 50.51
C ILE A 824 36.13 15.96 50.53
N TYR A 825 35.69 15.18 49.53
CA TYR A 825 35.98 13.76 49.42
C TYR A 825 36.80 13.42 48.16
N THR A 826 37.68 12.42 48.27
CA THR A 826 38.52 11.97 47.16
C THR A 826 38.55 10.44 47.05
N CYS A 827 38.60 9.89 45.83
CA CYS A 827 38.51 8.45 45.58
C CYS A 827 39.85 7.70 45.55
N SER A 828 40.97 8.41 45.44
CA SER A 828 42.30 7.81 45.29
C SER A 828 43.39 8.75 45.80
N LYS A 829 44.58 8.20 46.11
CA LYS A 829 45.76 9.01 46.48
C LYS A 829 46.15 10.01 45.38
N GLN A 830 45.95 9.65 44.12
CA GLN A 830 46.25 10.52 42.98
C GLN A 830 45.24 11.66 42.87
N CYS A 831 43.94 11.37 42.97
CA CYS A 831 42.90 12.40 43.04
C CYS A 831 43.12 13.33 44.24
N LYS A 832 43.56 12.79 45.39
CA LYS A 832 43.88 13.59 46.58
C LYS A 832 45.04 14.56 46.35
N ARG A 833 46.14 14.12 45.75
CA ARG A 833 47.28 15.00 45.44
C ARG A 833 46.89 16.06 44.41
N LYS A 834 46.31 15.64 43.28
CA LYS A 834 45.87 16.57 42.22
C LYS A 834 44.87 17.60 42.74
N SER A 835 43.80 17.18 43.41
CA SER A 835 42.83 18.13 43.96
C SER A 835 43.46 19.09 44.94
N TRP A 836 44.37 18.62 45.81
CA TRP A 836 45.10 19.49 46.74
C TRP A 836 45.93 20.54 46.00
N ASP A 837 46.73 20.11 45.02
CA ASP A 837 47.66 20.99 44.32
C ASP A 837 46.95 21.99 43.37
N GLU A 838 45.86 21.57 42.73
CA GLU A 838 45.18 22.34 41.68
C GLU A 838 44.04 23.24 42.20
N ILE A 839 43.28 22.82 43.23
CA ILE A 839 42.03 23.51 43.63
C ILE A 839 41.85 23.61 45.16
N HIS A 840 41.85 22.46 45.84
CA HIS A 840 41.37 22.30 47.20
C HIS A 840 42.24 23.01 48.25
N LYS A 841 43.55 23.21 48.01
CA LYS A 841 44.44 23.85 49.00
C LYS A 841 43.94 25.24 49.42
N GLU A 842 43.43 26.04 48.49
CA GLU A 842 42.93 27.39 48.79
C GLU A 842 41.56 27.35 49.47
N GLU A 843 40.63 26.55 48.94
CA GLU A 843 39.28 26.38 49.52
C GLU A 843 39.32 25.79 50.94
N CYS A 844 40.24 24.84 51.17
CA CYS A 844 40.40 24.21 52.47
C CYS A 844 40.86 25.20 53.54
N LEU A 845 41.66 26.20 53.16
CA LEU A 845 42.16 27.24 54.07
C LEU A 845 41.08 28.30 54.36
N GLN A 846 40.10 28.46 53.47
CA GLN A 846 38.95 29.35 53.68
C GLN A 846 37.83 28.70 54.52
N LEU A 847 37.76 27.36 54.53
CA LEU A 847 36.76 26.57 55.26
C LEU A 847 37.22 26.07 56.63
N SER A 848 38.54 26.08 56.90
CA SER A 848 39.14 25.75 58.21
C SER A 848 39.21 26.96 59.11
#